data_AF-A0AAE7MT70-F1
#
_entry.id   AF-A0AAE7MT70-F1
#
_cell.length_a   1.000
_cell.length_b   1.000
_cell.length_c   1.000
_cell.angle_alpha   90.00
_cell.angle_beta   90.00
_cell.angle_gamma   90.00
#
_symmetry.space_group_name_H-M   'P 1'
#
loop_
_entity.id
_entity.type
_entity.pdbx_description
1 polymer ?
#
loop_
_entity_poly.entity_id
_entity_poly.type
_entity_poly.pdbx_seq_one_letter_code
_entity_poly.pdbx_strand_id
1 'polypeptide(L)'
;MIIGSMVIFIGIQASAATYDFDYQANQSGQYITDGVEQGDTYNYDYGNAPGVDFDSENYVNYHDEAYVKKSVKEVAGQQGLFDVTLDVKGNQVDNPVDLVLVIDYSSSMKGEKLTNALKGLQQFGEELGDSLSNGSIRIGIVAYNRTTYSTNGFSTDIDYLQNFLQHTAESHSGTFMQKGLMEGQRLLLEQSRPEAEKMFIHIGDDSANRSYLPAENATAYPNTGKIDDYNGYHTSSYTKAFQTANPQYHTTSKTSTDSLAVPVSSQVVTDETLGTIVDIKESNFAVYSVATAPSARGEYIARNLATAPANYLTTDENLSGLGSALKEIANHIDKTIPNGTITDPMGEGILLQGAGTFGNSHYQLVGWRKNDQGAWIQAPEIVAAVQVTEANQTISISNIALGENEKLTLTYQVRINTESAEFQGETWVLCNGRTTLTTGSDGEYLDFPIPSIKAPVVELKIMKKWVNVPDAEIPDQIEYHVKRTTTVSAESWQMSDSLTLNKGEGYQGTRTKVPVEGQNVVLPKYNNQGEDFFYTVEEVNVPDDFESAVTNEGGTIIITNTKKETSSTTEPSVTEPSVTEPSVTEPSTTEPSVTEPSTTEPSTMEPSTTEPSVTEPSVTEPSTTEPSTTEPSTTEPSVTEPSTTEPSTTEPSTTEPSVTEPSTTEPSVTEPSVTEPSTTEPNTTDSSMLGTQNNQSESSHSAALNASNKTNDKKLPQTNDEKASWMLVLGIMIVSVIGGTIIIRMK
;
A
#
# COMPACT_ATOMS: atom_id res chain seq x y z
N MET A 1 43.60 -43.28 -7.53
CA MET A 1 42.44 -43.82 -6.79
C MET A 1 42.27 -42.95 -5.56
N ILE A 2 41.48 -41.88 -5.67
CA ILE A 2 41.12 -40.98 -4.58
C ILE A 2 39.60 -40.94 -4.60
N ILE A 3 38.97 -41.34 -3.50
CA ILE A 3 37.53 -41.40 -3.37
C ILE A 3 37.07 -40.01 -2.98
N GLY A 4 36.42 -39.31 -3.92
CA GLY A 4 35.81 -38.01 -3.63
C GLY A 4 34.52 -38.21 -2.84
N SER A 5 34.55 -37.88 -1.55
CA SER A 5 33.34 -37.81 -0.73
C SER A 5 32.49 -36.63 -1.20
N MET A 6 31.44 -36.92 -1.95
CA MET A 6 30.42 -35.95 -2.34
C MET A 6 29.56 -35.66 -1.11
N VAL A 7 29.80 -34.53 -0.44
CA VAL A 7 28.92 -34.03 0.63
C VAL A 7 27.66 -33.49 -0.05
N ILE A 8 26.59 -34.28 0.01
CA ILE A 8 25.26 -33.84 -0.42
C ILE A 8 24.72 -32.94 0.69
N PHE A 9 24.67 -31.64 0.45
CA PHE A 9 23.82 -30.75 1.23
C PHE A 9 22.36 -31.09 0.91
N ILE A 10 21.74 -31.89 1.77
CA ILE A 10 20.29 -32.01 1.81
C ILE A 10 19.81 -30.77 2.54
N GLY A 11 19.60 -29.69 1.78
CA GLY A 11 18.76 -28.59 2.24
C GLY A 11 17.36 -29.14 2.42
N ILE A 12 16.96 -29.40 3.66
CA ILE A 12 15.56 -29.59 4.00
C ILE A 12 14.97 -28.19 3.97
N GLN A 13 14.47 -27.77 2.81
CA GLN A 13 13.40 -26.79 2.80
C GLN A 13 12.22 -27.48 3.48
N ALA A 14 11.94 -27.08 4.72
CA ALA A 14 10.62 -27.28 5.28
C ALA A 14 9.69 -26.39 4.46
N SER A 15 9.05 -26.97 3.44
CA SER A 15 7.85 -26.37 2.87
C SER A 15 6.79 -26.46 3.97
N ALA A 16 6.37 -25.31 4.47
CA ALA A 16 5.22 -25.23 5.36
C ALA A 16 4.02 -25.72 4.53
N ALA A 17 3.35 -26.78 4.98
CA ALA A 17 2.29 -27.37 4.18
C ALA A 17 1.19 -26.32 3.92
N THR A 18 1.07 -25.87 2.68
CA THR A 18 0.05 -24.89 2.28
C THR A 18 -1.32 -25.55 2.43
N TYR A 19 -2.20 -25.01 3.28
CA TYR A 19 -3.59 -25.49 3.36
C TYR A 19 -4.31 -25.25 2.04
N ASP A 20 -4.44 -26.31 1.24
CA ASP A 20 -5.27 -26.33 0.04
C ASP A 20 -6.73 -26.45 0.49
N PHE A 21 -7.46 -25.35 0.47
CA PHE A 21 -8.85 -25.30 0.91
C PHE A 21 -9.78 -25.90 -0.16
N ASP A 22 -10.60 -26.88 0.22
CA ASP A 22 -11.54 -27.53 -0.70
C ASP A 22 -12.75 -26.63 -1.04
N TYR A 23 -13.01 -26.41 -2.32
CA TYR A 23 -14.18 -25.66 -2.81
C TYR A 23 -15.17 -26.56 -3.56
N GLN A 24 -16.47 -26.30 -3.39
CA GLN A 24 -17.54 -26.93 -4.16
C GLN A 24 -18.03 -26.00 -5.27
N ALA A 25 -18.29 -26.58 -6.44
CA ALA A 25 -18.96 -25.92 -7.55
C ALA A 25 -20.16 -26.78 -7.99
N ASN A 26 -21.38 -26.28 -7.77
CA ASN A 26 -22.62 -27.00 -8.09
C ASN A 26 -23.77 -26.04 -8.46
N GLN A 27 -25.01 -26.51 -8.45
CA GLN A 27 -26.19 -25.71 -8.82
C GLN A 27 -26.46 -24.53 -7.87
N SER A 28 -25.93 -24.58 -6.64
CA SER A 28 -25.98 -23.49 -5.66
C SER A 28 -24.81 -22.51 -5.80
N GLY A 29 -23.94 -22.65 -6.82
CA GLY A 29 -22.80 -21.76 -7.07
C GLY A 29 -21.46 -22.34 -6.60
N GLN A 30 -20.52 -21.45 -6.27
CA GLN A 30 -19.17 -21.73 -5.80
C GLN A 30 -18.96 -21.28 -4.35
N TYR A 31 -18.52 -22.17 -3.48
CA TYR A 31 -18.30 -21.90 -2.05
C TYR A 31 -17.32 -22.88 -1.42
N ILE A 32 -16.68 -22.48 -0.32
CA ILE A 32 -15.74 -23.32 0.45
C ILE A 32 -16.48 -24.49 1.13
N THR A 33 -15.86 -25.66 1.24
CA THR A 33 -16.55 -26.88 1.71
C THR A 33 -16.93 -26.81 3.19
N ASP A 34 -15.98 -26.42 4.05
CA ASP A 34 -16.19 -26.30 5.49
C ASP A 34 -16.57 -24.87 5.87
N GLY A 35 -17.73 -24.42 5.38
CA GLY A 35 -18.23 -23.07 5.66
C GLY A 35 -19.63 -23.02 6.25
N VAL A 36 -19.99 -21.83 6.72
CA VAL A 36 -21.20 -21.49 7.45
C VAL A 36 -21.96 -20.41 6.69
N GLU A 37 -23.21 -20.70 6.34
CA GLU A 37 -24.13 -19.74 5.75
C GLU A 37 -24.70 -18.77 6.81
N GLN A 38 -24.64 -17.47 6.52
CA GLN A 38 -25.31 -16.42 7.28
C GLN A 38 -25.89 -15.37 6.33
N GLY A 39 -27.20 -15.46 6.06
CA GLY A 39 -27.87 -14.56 5.12
C GLY A 39 -27.37 -14.73 3.70
N ASP A 40 -26.94 -13.65 3.07
CA ASP A 40 -26.33 -13.64 1.74
C ASP A 40 -24.80 -13.81 1.78
N THR A 41 -24.25 -14.30 2.89
CA THR A 41 -22.82 -14.61 3.07
C THR A 41 -22.55 -16.08 3.41
N TYR A 42 -21.39 -16.58 3.01
CA TYR A 42 -20.90 -17.92 3.30
C TYR A 42 -19.41 -17.85 3.68
N ASN A 43 -19.10 -18.07 4.96
CA ASN A 43 -17.76 -17.88 5.54
C ASN A 43 -17.13 -19.22 5.95
N TYR A 44 -15.81 -19.28 6.04
CA TYR A 44 -15.11 -20.49 6.53
C TYR A 44 -15.38 -20.76 8.03
N ASP A 45 -15.51 -22.03 8.42
CA ASP A 45 -15.82 -22.44 9.80
C ASP A 45 -14.57 -22.48 10.70
N TYR A 46 -14.04 -21.29 10.98
CA TYR A 46 -12.83 -21.05 11.76
C TYR A 46 -12.86 -21.73 13.14
N GLY A 47 -11.94 -22.67 13.35
CA GLY A 47 -11.78 -23.43 14.60
C GLY A 47 -12.54 -24.77 14.61
N ASN A 48 -13.36 -25.08 13.59
CA ASN A 48 -14.12 -26.33 13.51
C ASN A 48 -13.82 -27.15 12.24
N ALA A 49 -13.29 -26.54 11.18
CA ALA A 49 -12.99 -27.23 9.92
C ALA A 49 -11.96 -28.36 10.10
N PRO A 50 -12.15 -29.54 9.48
CA PRO A 50 -11.27 -30.69 9.66
C PRO A 50 -9.96 -30.54 8.88
N GLY A 51 -8.85 -30.99 9.47
CA GLY A 51 -7.56 -31.12 8.78
C GLY A 51 -6.77 -29.81 8.61
N VAL A 52 -7.26 -28.70 9.19
CA VAL A 52 -6.55 -27.43 9.26
C VAL A 52 -6.27 -27.12 10.73
N ASP A 53 -5.02 -26.77 11.05
CA ASP A 53 -4.67 -26.36 12.41
C ASP A 53 -5.10 -24.90 12.64
N PHE A 54 -5.69 -24.65 13.80
CA PHE A 54 -6.15 -23.33 14.23
C PHE A 54 -5.46 -22.89 15.52
N ASP A 55 -5.19 -21.60 15.62
CA ASP A 55 -4.71 -20.99 16.87
C ASP A 55 -5.86 -20.83 17.90
N SER A 56 -5.51 -20.42 19.12
CA SER A 56 -6.48 -20.16 20.21
C SER A 56 -7.54 -19.09 19.90
N GLU A 57 -7.30 -18.23 18.92
CA GLU A 57 -8.23 -17.20 18.42
C GLU A 57 -8.92 -17.64 17.10
N ASN A 58 -8.82 -18.93 16.76
CA ASN A 58 -9.36 -19.59 15.56
C ASN A 58 -8.79 -19.10 14.21
N TYR A 59 -7.59 -18.51 14.16
CA TYR A 59 -6.91 -18.23 12.89
C TYR A 59 -6.33 -19.51 12.29
N VAL A 60 -6.30 -19.61 10.96
CA VAL A 60 -5.56 -20.70 10.29
C VAL A 60 -4.08 -20.56 10.64
N ASN A 61 -3.48 -21.62 11.19
CA ASN A 61 -2.11 -21.61 11.70
C ASN A 61 -1.14 -22.27 10.70
N TYR A 62 -0.31 -21.47 10.04
CA TYR A 62 0.78 -21.95 9.19
C TYR A 62 2.02 -22.27 10.02
N HIS A 63 1.95 -23.33 10.83
CA HIS A 63 3.09 -23.85 11.62
C HIS A 63 3.79 -22.77 12.47
N ASP A 64 3.00 -21.87 13.05
CA ASP A 64 3.41 -20.74 13.86
C ASP A 64 4.24 -19.66 13.10
N GLU A 65 4.43 -19.80 11.77
CA GLU A 65 5.06 -18.79 10.89
C GLU A 65 4.12 -17.60 10.62
N ALA A 66 2.83 -17.86 10.41
CA ALA A 66 1.82 -16.83 10.21
C ALA A 66 0.42 -17.36 10.54
N TYR A 67 -0.46 -16.43 10.92
CA TYR A 67 -1.86 -16.73 11.22
C TYR A 67 -2.78 -15.89 10.36
N VAL A 68 -3.69 -16.50 9.60
CA VAL A 68 -4.54 -15.78 8.65
C VAL A 68 -6.04 -16.00 8.89
N LYS A 69 -6.83 -14.97 8.56
CA LYS A 69 -8.28 -15.04 8.36
C LYS A 69 -8.71 -14.14 7.21
N LYS A 70 -9.76 -14.57 6.55
CA LYS A 70 -10.60 -13.80 5.64
C LYS A 70 -12.08 -14.08 5.88
N SER A 71 -12.90 -13.04 5.88
CA SER A 71 -14.36 -13.16 6.06
C SER A 71 -15.11 -12.07 5.30
N VAL A 72 -16.39 -12.30 5.03
CA VAL A 72 -17.31 -11.33 4.41
C VAL A 72 -18.57 -11.14 5.27
N LYS A 73 -19.12 -9.92 5.27
CA LYS A 73 -20.33 -9.56 6.01
C LYS A 73 -21.16 -8.54 5.24
N GLU A 74 -22.49 -8.68 5.25
CA GLU A 74 -23.41 -7.66 4.75
C GLU A 74 -23.27 -6.33 5.52
N VAL A 75 -23.22 -5.21 4.79
CA VAL A 75 -23.21 -3.86 5.38
C VAL A 75 -24.62 -3.47 5.81
N ALA A 76 -24.80 -3.26 7.12
CA ALA A 76 -26.11 -2.98 7.70
C ALA A 76 -26.77 -1.75 7.07
N GLY A 77 -27.97 -1.93 6.49
CA GLY A 77 -28.74 -0.87 5.84
C GLY A 77 -28.31 -0.54 4.41
N GLN A 78 -27.29 -1.21 3.85
CA GLN A 78 -26.81 -0.99 2.48
C GLN A 78 -26.96 -2.26 1.65
N GLN A 79 -28.06 -2.33 0.90
CA GLN A 79 -28.42 -3.52 0.11
C GLN A 79 -27.32 -3.90 -0.89
N GLY A 80 -26.93 -5.18 -0.88
CA GLY A 80 -25.94 -5.75 -1.80
C GLY A 80 -24.53 -5.22 -1.66
N LEU A 81 -24.20 -4.56 -0.55
CA LEU A 81 -22.86 -4.11 -0.20
C LEU A 81 -22.30 -5.01 0.91
N PHE A 82 -21.05 -5.45 0.75
CA PHE A 82 -20.41 -6.38 1.67
C PHE A 82 -19.04 -5.87 2.10
N ASP A 83 -18.77 -5.88 3.41
CA ASP A 83 -17.44 -5.69 3.98
C ASP A 83 -16.68 -7.03 3.86
N VAL A 84 -15.55 -7.04 3.18
CA VAL A 84 -14.57 -8.13 3.17
C VAL A 84 -13.42 -7.74 4.08
N THR A 85 -13.11 -8.57 5.07
CA THR A 85 -12.05 -8.37 6.05
C THR A 85 -10.96 -9.43 5.89
N LEU A 86 -9.71 -8.98 5.86
CA LEU A 86 -8.49 -9.77 6.01
C LEU A 86 -7.89 -9.47 7.38
N ASP A 87 -7.54 -10.51 8.14
CA ASP A 87 -6.66 -10.38 9.31
C ASP A 87 -5.41 -11.25 9.11
N VAL A 88 -4.24 -10.71 9.45
CA VAL A 88 -2.97 -11.45 9.53
C VAL A 88 -2.31 -11.15 10.87
N LYS A 89 -1.90 -12.20 11.60
CA LYS A 89 -1.03 -12.09 12.77
C LYS A 89 0.34 -12.67 12.45
N GLY A 90 1.37 -12.02 12.98
CA GLY A 90 2.72 -12.59 13.00
C GLY A 90 2.93 -13.50 14.20
N ASN A 91 4.18 -13.92 14.36
CA ASN A 91 4.69 -14.55 15.56
C ASN A 91 6.15 -14.12 15.82
N GLN A 92 6.69 -14.54 16.97
CA GLN A 92 8.12 -14.42 17.23
C GLN A 92 8.89 -15.61 16.62
N VAL A 93 10.12 -15.37 16.17
CA VAL A 93 11.07 -16.43 15.79
C VAL A 93 11.58 -17.18 17.04
N ASP A 94 11.35 -18.49 17.10
CA ASP A 94 11.66 -19.35 18.26
C ASP A 94 13.16 -19.47 18.63
N ASN A 95 14.07 -19.04 17.76
CA ASN A 95 15.51 -19.16 17.99
C ASN A 95 16.02 -18.04 18.90
N PRO A 96 16.59 -18.33 20.09
CA PRO A 96 17.16 -17.28 20.92
C PRO A 96 18.34 -16.59 20.21
N VAL A 97 18.42 -15.27 20.29
CA VAL A 97 19.51 -14.48 19.69
C VAL A 97 20.32 -13.79 20.78
N ASP A 98 21.64 -13.91 20.69
CA ASP A 98 22.59 -13.10 21.44
C ASP A 98 23.29 -12.17 20.46
N LEU A 99 22.94 -10.88 20.50
CA LEU A 99 23.45 -9.87 19.58
C LEU A 99 24.40 -8.89 20.27
N VAL A 100 25.44 -8.46 19.56
CA VAL A 100 26.38 -7.43 20.06
C VAL A 100 26.38 -6.21 19.15
N LEU A 101 26.04 -5.06 19.72
CA LEU A 101 26.20 -3.76 19.08
C LEU A 101 27.66 -3.30 19.25
N VAL A 102 28.42 -3.23 18.17
CA VAL A 102 29.81 -2.72 18.16
C VAL A 102 29.83 -1.31 17.60
N ILE A 103 29.89 -0.33 18.51
CA ILE A 103 29.62 1.07 18.22
C ILE A 103 30.92 1.87 18.20
N ASP A 104 31.15 2.58 17.10
CA ASP A 104 32.20 3.59 17.01
C ASP A 104 31.93 4.70 18.02
N TYR A 105 32.77 4.78 19.05
CA TYR A 105 32.71 5.75 20.12
C TYR A 105 33.86 6.75 20.05
N SER A 106 34.27 7.09 18.83
CA SER A 106 35.26 8.14 18.58
C SER A 106 34.76 9.54 18.99
N SER A 107 35.59 10.57 18.81
CA SER A 107 35.31 11.95 19.23
C SER A 107 34.02 12.58 18.67
N SER A 108 33.37 11.98 17.67
CA SER A 108 32.08 12.45 17.14
C SER A 108 30.88 12.04 18.00
N MET A 109 31.00 11.01 18.85
CA MET A 109 29.90 10.51 19.69
C MET A 109 29.66 11.36 20.95
N LYS A 110 29.24 12.61 20.75
CA LYS A 110 28.80 13.55 21.78
C LYS A 110 27.67 14.42 21.23
N GLY A 111 26.91 15.08 22.11
CA GLY A 111 25.81 15.96 21.71
C GLY A 111 24.74 15.20 20.91
N GLU A 112 24.27 15.79 19.81
CA GLU A 112 23.21 15.27 18.95
C GLU A 112 23.43 13.80 18.53
N LYS A 113 24.66 13.45 18.11
CA LYS A 113 24.99 12.09 17.68
C LYS A 113 24.82 11.05 18.80
N LEU A 114 25.15 11.41 20.03
CA LEU A 114 24.89 10.55 21.20
C LEU A 114 23.39 10.50 21.54
N THR A 115 22.68 11.63 21.48
CA THR A 115 21.22 11.67 21.67
C THR A 115 20.50 10.75 20.69
N ASN A 116 20.88 10.79 19.41
CA ASN A 116 20.29 9.94 18.38
C ASN A 116 20.71 8.47 18.51
N ALA A 117 21.94 8.19 18.97
CA ALA A 117 22.35 6.82 19.31
C ALA A 117 21.49 6.19 20.42
N LEU A 118 21.23 6.96 21.48
CA LEU A 118 20.39 6.55 22.60
C LEU A 118 18.92 6.38 22.19
N LYS A 119 18.40 7.31 21.37
CA LYS A 119 17.05 7.20 20.78
C LYS A 119 16.92 5.97 19.88
N GLY A 120 17.92 5.68 19.04
CA GLY A 120 17.94 4.49 18.20
C GLY A 120 17.95 3.21 19.02
N LEU A 121 18.73 3.15 20.10
CA LEU A 121 18.74 2.02 21.04
C LEU A 121 17.39 1.88 21.78
N GLN A 122 16.74 2.99 22.15
CA GLN A 122 15.40 2.96 22.73
C GLN A 122 14.39 2.36 21.74
N GLN A 123 14.36 2.86 20.50
CA GLN A 123 13.44 2.38 19.47
C GLN A 123 13.69 0.91 19.09
N PHE A 124 14.94 0.45 19.12
CA PHE A 124 15.29 -0.95 18.98
C PHE A 124 14.75 -1.80 20.14
N GLY A 125 14.83 -1.30 21.36
CA GLY A 125 14.24 -1.94 22.54
C GLY A 125 12.72 -1.99 22.54
N GLU A 126 12.07 -0.93 22.03
CA GLU A 126 10.61 -0.86 21.85
C GLU A 126 10.13 -1.86 20.78
N GLU A 127 10.87 -2.05 19.69
CA GLU A 127 10.53 -3.03 18.65
C GLU A 127 10.71 -4.48 19.11
N LEU A 128 11.75 -4.76 19.90
CA LEU A 128 12.07 -6.08 20.45
C LEU A 128 11.36 -6.38 21.78
N GLY A 129 10.32 -5.62 22.16
CA GLY A 129 9.83 -5.53 23.54
C GLY A 129 9.49 -6.89 24.19
N ASP A 130 8.71 -7.73 23.52
CA ASP A 130 8.32 -9.06 24.02
C ASP A 130 9.55 -9.98 24.09
N SER A 131 10.39 -9.93 23.05
CA SER A 131 11.62 -10.72 22.88
C SER A 131 12.73 -10.43 23.91
N LEU A 132 12.81 -9.18 24.39
CA LEU A 132 13.65 -8.80 25.52
C LEU A 132 13.01 -9.22 26.84
N SER A 133 11.68 -9.11 26.96
CA SER A 133 10.94 -9.43 28.19
C SER A 133 10.92 -10.93 28.49
N ASN A 134 10.76 -11.78 27.47
CA ASN A 134 10.86 -13.23 27.58
C ASN A 134 12.32 -13.74 27.60
N GLY A 135 13.28 -12.90 27.18
CA GLY A 135 14.71 -13.18 27.17
C GLY A 135 15.19 -14.04 26.00
N SER A 136 14.36 -14.24 24.97
CA SER A 136 14.75 -14.85 23.71
C SER A 136 15.87 -14.04 23.05
N ILE A 137 15.75 -12.72 23.01
CA ILE A 137 16.81 -11.82 22.52
C ILE A 137 17.55 -11.17 23.70
N ARG A 138 18.88 -11.11 23.62
CA ARG A 138 19.73 -10.41 24.59
C ARG A 138 20.81 -9.59 23.88
N ILE A 139 21.11 -8.42 24.40
CA ILE A 139 21.98 -7.43 23.76
C ILE A 139 23.23 -7.18 24.60
N GLY A 140 24.41 -7.32 24.00
CA GLY A 140 25.67 -6.78 24.51
C GLY A 140 26.07 -5.51 23.74
N ILE A 141 26.87 -4.63 24.35
CA ILE A 141 27.43 -3.46 23.66
C ILE A 141 28.94 -3.44 23.83
N VAL A 142 29.65 -3.15 22.74
CA VAL A 142 31.07 -2.83 22.72
C VAL A 142 31.26 -1.45 22.09
N ALA A 143 31.57 -0.45 22.91
CA ALA A 143 31.91 0.89 22.46
C ALA A 143 33.44 1.01 22.27
N TYR A 144 33.91 1.45 21.10
CA TYR A 144 35.36 1.49 20.80
C TYR A 144 35.87 2.86 20.33
N ASN A 145 37.13 3.19 20.65
CA ASN A 145 37.86 4.30 20.04
C ASN A 145 39.36 3.99 19.95
N ARG A 146 40.21 4.41 20.91
CA ARG A 146 41.56 3.84 21.14
C ARG A 146 41.53 2.72 22.17
N THR A 147 40.56 2.77 23.07
CA THR A 147 40.21 1.71 24.03
C THR A 147 38.92 1.04 23.60
N THR A 148 38.53 0.00 24.33
CA THR A 148 37.21 -0.63 24.27
C THR A 148 36.55 -0.52 25.64
N TYR A 149 35.24 -0.37 25.62
CA TYR A 149 34.36 -0.50 26.77
C TYR A 149 33.33 -1.55 26.37
N SER A 150 33.05 -2.52 27.23
CA SER A 150 32.06 -3.56 26.97
C SER A 150 31.10 -3.71 28.15
N THR A 151 29.84 -4.06 27.85
CA THR A 151 28.87 -4.47 28.86
C THR A 151 29.35 -5.74 29.57
N ASN A 152 28.83 -6.00 30.78
CA ASN A 152 29.13 -7.23 31.51
C ASN A 152 28.33 -8.41 30.95
N GLY A 153 28.63 -8.78 29.70
CA GLY A 153 27.88 -9.74 28.91
C GLY A 153 26.64 -9.14 28.26
N PHE A 154 25.61 -9.98 28.11
CA PHE A 154 24.34 -9.64 27.47
C PHE A 154 23.28 -9.25 28.50
N SER A 155 22.43 -8.30 28.14
CA SER A 155 21.32 -7.79 28.94
C SER A 155 20.01 -7.81 28.14
N THR A 156 18.89 -7.93 28.83
CA THR A 156 17.54 -7.61 28.30
C THR A 156 17.07 -6.20 28.70
N ASP A 157 17.72 -5.60 29.69
CA ASP A 157 17.43 -4.27 30.23
C ASP A 157 18.03 -3.18 29.32
N ILE A 158 17.17 -2.44 28.63
CA ILE A 158 17.52 -1.31 27.75
C ILE A 158 18.02 -0.10 28.54
N ASP A 159 17.52 0.15 29.75
CA ASP A 159 17.97 1.26 30.60
C ASP A 159 19.43 1.03 31.04
N TYR A 160 19.80 -0.21 31.36
CA TYR A 160 21.20 -0.58 31.60
C TYR A 160 22.09 -0.30 30.38
N LEU A 161 21.62 -0.64 29.17
CA LEU A 161 22.37 -0.47 27.92
C LEU A 161 22.52 1.01 27.53
N GLN A 162 21.47 1.82 27.72
CA GLN A 162 21.55 3.28 27.59
C GLN A 162 22.48 3.89 28.65
N ASN A 163 22.39 3.44 29.91
CA ASN A 163 23.25 3.91 30.98
C ASN A 163 24.73 3.60 30.72
N PHE A 164 25.03 2.41 30.19
CA PHE A 164 26.36 2.01 29.75
C PHE A 164 26.93 3.01 28.73
N LEU A 165 26.17 3.35 27.69
CA LEU A 165 26.60 4.34 26.69
C LEU A 165 26.77 5.75 27.28
N GLN A 166 25.84 6.20 28.13
CA GLN A 166 25.87 7.54 28.72
C GLN A 166 27.00 7.74 29.74
N HIS A 167 27.28 6.73 30.57
CA HIS A 167 28.06 6.90 31.81
C HIS A 167 29.26 5.96 31.95
N THR A 168 29.33 4.86 31.19
CA THR A 168 30.44 3.88 31.27
C THR A 168 31.39 3.98 30.07
N ALA A 169 30.85 4.15 28.87
CA ALA A 169 31.65 4.34 27.66
C ALA A 169 32.13 5.80 27.54
N GLU A 170 33.44 6.03 27.39
CA GLU A 170 33.98 7.38 27.19
C GLU A 170 34.35 7.65 25.73
N SER A 171 33.72 8.66 25.12
CA SER A 171 34.09 9.10 23.76
C SER A 171 35.44 9.84 23.73
N HIS A 172 36.36 9.29 22.93
CA HIS A 172 37.76 9.70 22.82
C HIS A 172 38.23 9.73 21.36
N SER A 173 39.32 10.45 21.05
CA SER A 173 39.77 10.62 19.64
C SER A 173 40.41 9.36 19.06
N GLY A 174 40.19 9.09 17.77
CA GLY A 174 40.81 7.97 17.05
C GLY A 174 39.94 6.72 16.96
N THR A 175 40.17 5.94 15.91
CA THR A 175 39.26 4.89 15.44
C THR A 175 40.04 3.59 15.24
N PHE A 176 40.13 2.79 16.29
CA PHE A 176 40.83 1.50 16.33
C PHE A 176 39.81 0.36 16.19
N MET A 177 39.16 0.32 15.02
CA MET A 177 38.03 -0.56 14.71
C MET A 177 38.30 -2.03 15.06
N GLN A 178 39.50 -2.56 14.76
CA GLN A 178 39.89 -3.92 15.13
C GLN A 178 39.67 -4.27 16.61
N LYS A 179 39.85 -3.31 17.54
CA LYS A 179 39.61 -3.58 18.97
C LYS A 179 38.14 -3.81 19.26
N GLY A 180 37.26 -2.95 18.74
CA GLY A 180 35.81 -3.12 18.89
C GLY A 180 35.34 -4.41 18.23
N LEU A 181 35.84 -4.69 17.02
CA LEU A 181 35.57 -5.92 16.28
C LEU A 181 35.96 -7.18 17.06
N MET A 182 37.21 -7.28 17.53
CA MET A 182 37.70 -8.43 18.30
C MET A 182 37.03 -8.57 19.67
N GLU A 183 36.71 -7.47 20.34
CA GLU A 183 36.01 -7.51 21.64
C GLU A 183 34.54 -7.92 21.48
N GLY A 184 33.86 -7.51 20.40
CA GLY A 184 32.52 -8.00 20.06
C GLY A 184 32.52 -9.48 19.70
N GLN A 185 33.49 -9.92 18.89
CA GLN A 185 33.72 -11.33 18.57
C GLN A 185 33.97 -12.14 19.84
N ARG A 186 34.80 -11.63 20.77
CA ARG A 186 35.07 -12.26 22.08
C ARG A 186 33.79 -12.38 22.90
N LEU A 187 32.99 -11.33 23.00
CA LEU A 187 31.75 -11.33 23.79
C LEU A 187 30.75 -12.37 23.23
N LEU A 188 30.62 -12.47 21.91
CA LEU A 188 29.82 -13.52 21.24
C LEU A 188 30.37 -14.94 21.47
N LEU A 189 31.69 -15.15 21.38
CA LEU A 189 32.30 -16.47 21.56
C LEU A 189 32.30 -16.96 23.01
N GLU A 190 32.51 -16.06 23.97
CA GLU A 190 32.76 -16.42 25.38
C GLU A 190 31.53 -16.31 26.29
N GLN A 191 30.52 -15.48 25.94
CA GLN A 191 29.41 -15.16 26.86
C GLN A 191 28.00 -15.40 26.29
N SER A 192 27.89 -15.81 25.02
CA SER A 192 26.61 -16.21 24.46
C SER A 192 26.15 -17.55 25.03
N ARG A 193 24.84 -17.75 25.02
CA ARG A 193 24.19 -19.05 25.20
C ARG A 193 24.68 -20.05 24.12
N PRO A 194 24.89 -21.33 24.48
CA PRO A 194 25.21 -22.38 23.50
C PRO A 194 24.18 -22.51 22.39
N GLU A 195 22.89 -22.41 22.75
CA GLU A 195 21.73 -22.54 21.88
C GLU A 195 21.43 -21.29 21.04
N ALA A 196 21.96 -20.11 21.42
CA ALA A 196 21.61 -18.87 20.74
C ALA A 196 22.34 -18.66 19.42
N GLU A 197 21.62 -18.14 18.43
CA GLU A 197 22.22 -17.50 17.27
C GLU A 197 23.08 -16.30 17.72
N LYS A 198 24.21 -16.09 17.05
CA LYS A 198 25.23 -15.11 17.40
C LYS A 198 25.25 -14.03 16.34
N MET A 199 24.78 -12.84 16.72
CA MET A 199 24.65 -11.72 15.79
C MET A 199 25.58 -10.55 16.16
N PHE A 200 26.09 -9.89 15.13
CA PHE A 200 27.01 -8.78 15.23
C PHE A 200 26.42 -7.59 14.46
N ILE A 201 26.20 -6.45 15.13
CA ILE A 201 25.74 -5.22 14.48
C ILE A 201 26.81 -4.15 14.70
N HIS A 202 27.52 -3.78 13.64
CA HIS A 202 28.45 -2.66 13.68
C HIS A 202 27.73 -1.34 13.37
N ILE A 203 28.11 -0.27 14.08
CA ILE A 203 27.59 1.08 13.88
C ILE A 203 28.78 2.05 13.88
N GLY A 204 29.08 2.71 12.76
CA GLY A 204 30.23 3.63 12.67
C GLY A 204 30.39 4.27 11.29
N ASP A 205 31.36 5.18 11.13
CA ASP A 205 31.70 5.81 9.84
C ASP A 205 32.82 5.05 9.07
N ASP A 206 33.26 3.93 9.65
CA ASP A 206 34.30 3.03 9.16
C ASP A 206 35.64 3.72 8.87
N SER A 207 35.91 4.85 9.55
CA SER A 207 37.10 5.69 9.37
C SER A 207 38.38 5.14 10.02
N ALA A 208 38.51 3.81 10.10
CA ALA A 208 39.59 3.09 10.79
C ALA A 208 40.97 3.72 10.53
N ASN A 209 41.57 4.29 11.57
CA ASN A 209 42.84 5.02 11.50
C ASN A 209 43.95 4.39 12.36
N ARG A 210 43.64 3.30 13.06
CA ARG A 210 44.54 2.51 13.90
C ARG A 210 44.28 1.02 13.74
N SER A 211 45.35 0.23 13.83
CA SER A 211 45.33 -1.23 13.78
C SER A 211 46.46 -1.81 14.65
N TYR A 212 46.32 -3.06 15.03
CA TYR A 212 47.37 -3.85 15.67
C TYR A 212 48.45 -4.20 14.65
N LEU A 213 49.70 -4.33 15.12
CA LEU A 213 50.76 -4.91 14.29
C LEU A 213 50.40 -6.38 13.97
N PRO A 214 50.63 -6.86 12.73
CA PRO A 214 50.54 -8.27 12.41
C PRO A 214 51.46 -9.12 13.31
N ALA A 215 51.05 -10.34 13.64
CA ALA A 215 51.86 -11.25 14.42
C ALA A 215 53.21 -11.55 13.72
N GLU A 216 54.24 -11.88 14.50
CA GLU A 216 55.54 -12.25 13.93
C GLU A 216 55.37 -13.52 13.07
N ASN A 217 55.78 -13.45 11.80
CA ASN A 217 55.54 -14.50 10.79
C ASN A 217 54.05 -14.78 10.51
N ALA A 218 53.15 -13.80 10.69
CA ALA A 218 51.75 -13.95 10.36
C ALA A 218 51.55 -14.38 8.90
N THR A 219 50.60 -15.30 8.67
CA THR A 219 50.30 -15.81 7.33
C THR A 219 49.51 -14.77 6.55
N ALA A 220 50.03 -14.40 5.37
CA ALA A 220 49.29 -13.63 4.38
C ALA A 220 48.43 -14.58 3.53
N TYR A 221 47.12 -14.37 3.57
CA TYR A 221 46.13 -15.15 2.82
C TYR A 221 45.81 -14.41 1.52
N PRO A 222 45.86 -15.06 0.33
CA PRO A 222 45.42 -14.43 -0.90
C PRO A 222 43.91 -14.15 -0.86
N ASN A 223 43.49 -12.96 -1.26
CA ASN A 223 42.07 -12.68 -1.44
C ASN A 223 41.56 -13.46 -2.66
N THR A 224 40.58 -14.31 -2.43
CA THR A 224 40.00 -15.23 -3.41
C THR A 224 38.47 -15.09 -3.46
N GLY A 225 37.97 -13.88 -3.15
CA GLY A 225 36.53 -13.60 -2.98
C GLY A 225 36.06 -13.67 -1.52
N LYS A 226 36.94 -13.34 -0.56
CA LYS A 226 36.58 -13.15 0.86
C LYS A 226 36.35 -11.68 1.22
N ILE A 227 36.93 -10.81 0.41
CA ILE A 227 36.78 -9.36 0.42
C ILE A 227 36.41 -8.97 -1.02
N ASP A 228 35.29 -8.27 -1.19
CA ASP A 228 34.80 -7.79 -2.48
C ASP A 228 35.32 -6.38 -2.77
N ASP A 229 35.86 -6.18 -3.97
CA ASP A 229 36.36 -4.88 -4.43
C ASP A 229 35.21 -3.87 -4.55
N TYR A 230 35.42 -2.62 -4.11
CA TYR A 230 34.39 -1.58 -4.16
C TYR A 230 34.99 -0.20 -4.44
N ASN A 231 34.38 0.54 -5.38
CA ASN A 231 34.72 1.94 -5.69
C ASN A 231 36.23 2.22 -5.88
N GLY A 232 36.94 1.28 -6.53
CA GLY A 232 38.38 1.33 -6.78
C GLY A 232 39.29 0.85 -5.63
N TYR A 233 38.73 0.60 -4.44
CA TYR A 233 39.42 -0.08 -3.35
C TYR A 233 39.44 -1.59 -3.59
N HIS A 234 40.59 -2.20 -3.32
CA HIS A 234 40.85 -3.62 -3.48
C HIS A 234 41.93 -4.07 -2.50
N THR A 235 41.94 -5.36 -2.18
CA THR A 235 42.93 -6.00 -1.31
C THR A 235 43.32 -7.34 -1.93
N SER A 236 44.60 -7.51 -2.30
CA SER A 236 45.10 -8.73 -2.94
C SER A 236 45.43 -9.84 -1.93
N SER A 237 45.74 -9.48 -0.69
CA SER A 237 45.97 -10.41 0.42
C SER A 237 45.72 -9.75 1.77
N TYR A 238 45.25 -10.51 2.75
CA TYR A 238 44.98 -10.05 4.11
C TYR A 238 45.68 -10.94 5.15
N THR A 239 45.71 -10.50 6.41
CA THR A 239 46.30 -11.23 7.53
C THR A 239 45.31 -11.27 8.69
N LYS A 240 45.15 -12.41 9.37
CA LYS A 240 44.21 -12.56 10.50
C LYS A 240 44.86 -12.56 11.89
N ALA A 241 46.15 -12.83 11.98
CA ALA A 241 46.88 -12.92 13.25
C ALA A 241 47.57 -11.60 13.62
N PHE A 242 47.26 -11.07 14.80
CA PHE A 242 47.70 -9.75 15.27
C PHE A 242 48.31 -9.80 16.67
N GLN A 243 49.19 -8.84 16.99
CA GLN A 243 49.85 -8.70 18.28
C GLN A 243 48.96 -7.97 19.29
N THR A 244 47.83 -8.57 19.69
CA THR A 244 46.80 -7.90 20.52
C THR A 244 47.29 -7.44 21.90
N ALA A 245 48.34 -8.07 22.43
CA ALA A 245 49.00 -7.71 23.69
C ALA A 245 50.19 -6.74 23.54
N ASN A 246 50.60 -6.37 22.32
CA ASN A 246 51.68 -5.40 22.11
C ASN A 246 51.12 -3.98 22.31
N PRO A 247 51.75 -3.12 23.15
CA PRO A 247 51.33 -1.73 23.30
C PRO A 247 51.57 -0.86 22.05
N GLN A 248 52.44 -1.28 21.12
CA GLN A 248 52.62 -0.61 19.84
C GLN A 248 51.43 -0.84 18.91
N TYR A 249 51.14 0.14 18.06
CA TYR A 249 50.04 0.08 17.10
C TYR A 249 50.36 0.84 15.81
N HIS A 250 49.79 0.39 14.70
CA HIS A 250 49.83 1.09 13.43
C HIS A 250 48.88 2.30 13.44
N THR A 251 49.31 3.42 12.85
CA THR A 251 48.50 4.65 12.74
C THR A 251 48.63 5.29 11.37
N THR A 252 47.55 5.89 10.87
CA THR A 252 47.60 6.75 9.67
C THR A 252 48.20 8.13 9.93
N SER A 253 48.39 8.50 11.21
CA SER A 253 48.94 9.79 11.61
C SER A 253 50.46 9.84 11.41
N LYS A 254 50.91 10.53 10.36
CA LYS A 254 52.34 10.75 10.04
C LYS A 254 53.11 11.57 11.09
N THR A 255 52.40 12.26 11.99
CA THR A 255 52.95 13.21 12.96
C THR A 255 52.49 12.87 14.39
N SER A 256 52.26 11.59 14.68
CA SER A 256 51.84 11.17 16.02
C SER A 256 52.93 11.49 17.06
N THR A 257 52.54 12.05 18.19
CA THR A 257 53.43 12.35 19.33
C THR A 257 53.53 11.20 20.33
N ASP A 258 52.79 10.11 20.11
CA ASP A 258 52.79 8.91 20.93
C ASP A 258 53.94 7.99 20.50
N SER A 259 54.84 7.67 21.43
CA SER A 259 56.02 6.82 21.18
C SER A 259 55.70 5.36 20.85
N LEU A 260 54.46 4.91 21.09
CA LEU A 260 53.99 3.58 20.73
C LEU A 260 53.39 3.53 19.31
N ALA A 261 53.13 4.68 18.71
CA ALA A 261 52.53 4.78 17.39
C ALA A 261 53.56 4.52 16.28
N VAL A 262 53.23 3.63 15.36
CA VAL A 262 54.02 3.29 14.18
C VAL A 262 53.30 3.83 12.94
N PRO A 263 53.78 4.92 12.31
CA PRO A 263 53.10 5.53 11.16
C PRO A 263 53.14 4.63 9.92
N VAL A 264 51.97 4.36 9.34
CA VAL A 264 51.77 3.58 8.12
C VAL A 264 50.79 4.28 7.17
N SER A 265 50.55 3.71 5.98
CA SER A 265 49.52 4.21 5.07
C SER A 265 48.10 3.83 5.54
N SER A 266 47.09 4.53 5.05
CA SER A 266 45.69 4.12 5.23
C SER A 266 45.41 2.73 4.64
N GLN A 267 46.09 2.35 3.54
CA GLN A 267 45.96 1.02 2.95
C GLN A 267 46.33 -0.08 3.95
N VAL A 268 47.47 0.03 4.63
CA VAL A 268 47.91 -0.97 5.65
C VAL A 268 46.86 -1.14 6.74
N VAL A 269 46.37 -0.04 7.33
CA VAL A 269 45.30 -0.09 8.35
C VAL A 269 44.00 -0.71 7.79
N THR A 270 43.73 -0.52 6.50
CA THR A 270 42.55 -1.11 5.83
C THR A 270 42.69 -2.61 5.67
N ASP A 271 43.80 -3.09 5.09
CA ASP A 271 44.07 -4.52 4.86
C ASP A 271 44.12 -5.30 6.19
N GLU A 272 44.65 -4.69 7.24
CA GLU A 272 44.67 -5.25 8.60
C GLU A 272 43.25 -5.31 9.20
N THR A 273 42.45 -4.26 9.04
CA THR A 273 41.05 -4.24 9.51
C THR A 273 40.21 -5.28 8.76
N LEU A 274 40.34 -5.36 7.44
CA LEU A 274 39.67 -6.37 6.59
C LEU A 274 40.07 -7.80 6.96
N GLY A 275 41.33 -8.02 7.34
CA GLY A 275 41.78 -9.31 7.85
C GLY A 275 41.09 -9.73 9.15
N THR A 276 40.73 -8.79 10.02
CA THR A 276 39.88 -9.04 11.22
C THR A 276 38.43 -9.31 10.83
N ILE A 277 37.92 -8.56 9.84
CA ILE A 277 36.56 -8.77 9.29
C ILE A 277 36.39 -10.18 8.71
N VAL A 278 37.38 -10.68 7.96
CA VAL A 278 37.35 -12.06 7.46
C VAL A 278 37.32 -13.08 8.60
N ASP A 279 38.04 -12.85 9.70
CA ASP A 279 38.03 -13.75 10.86
C ASP A 279 36.66 -13.79 11.57
N ILE A 280 35.98 -12.64 11.67
CA ILE A 280 34.61 -12.54 12.18
C ILE A 280 33.63 -13.28 11.28
N LYS A 281 33.70 -13.07 9.95
CA LYS A 281 32.84 -13.80 9.00
C LYS A 281 33.11 -15.31 9.02
N GLU A 282 34.34 -15.75 9.28
CA GLU A 282 34.70 -17.16 9.48
C GLU A 282 34.28 -17.74 10.85
N SER A 283 33.80 -16.90 11.77
CA SER A 283 33.15 -17.33 13.01
C SER A 283 31.67 -17.70 12.81
N ASN A 284 31.15 -17.58 11.59
CA ASN A 284 29.75 -17.86 11.20
C ASN A 284 28.71 -17.06 12.00
N PHE A 285 29.01 -15.80 12.33
CA PHE A 285 28.03 -14.87 12.88
C PHE A 285 27.25 -14.20 11.76
N ALA A 286 25.97 -13.94 11.97
CA ALA A 286 25.24 -12.97 11.15
C ALA A 286 25.79 -11.57 11.45
N VAL A 287 26.27 -10.86 10.42
CA VAL A 287 26.88 -9.53 10.57
C VAL A 287 26.11 -8.49 9.78
N TYR A 288 25.68 -7.44 10.48
CA TYR A 288 25.12 -6.20 9.97
C TYR A 288 26.12 -5.05 10.15
N SER A 289 26.08 -4.08 9.24
CA SER A 289 26.89 -2.87 9.27
C SER A 289 26.00 -1.67 8.98
N VAL A 290 25.79 -0.79 9.97
CA VAL A 290 25.03 0.46 9.85
C VAL A 290 26.02 1.60 9.69
N ALA A 291 26.36 1.91 8.44
CA ALA A 291 27.39 2.86 8.10
C ALA A 291 26.89 4.32 8.22
N THR A 292 27.63 5.12 8.96
CA THR A 292 27.29 6.49 9.39
C THR A 292 27.96 7.51 8.49
N ALA A 293 27.28 7.93 7.42
CA ALA A 293 27.82 8.80 6.36
C ALA A 293 29.26 8.41 5.93
N PRO A 294 29.51 7.15 5.56
CA PRO A 294 30.86 6.64 5.36
C PRO A 294 31.58 7.33 4.19
N SER A 295 32.89 7.52 4.33
CA SER A 295 33.75 7.82 3.17
C SER A 295 33.78 6.62 2.21
N ALA A 296 34.17 6.81 0.94
CA ALA A 296 34.30 5.70 -0.01
C ALA A 296 35.20 4.54 0.48
N ARG A 297 36.21 4.85 1.31
CA ARG A 297 37.04 3.85 2.00
C ARG A 297 36.29 3.15 3.15
N GLY A 298 35.51 3.92 3.92
CA GLY A 298 34.68 3.38 5.00
C GLY A 298 33.60 2.45 4.45
N GLU A 299 32.92 2.85 3.37
CA GLU A 299 31.91 2.03 2.71
C GLU A 299 32.49 0.71 2.17
N TYR A 300 33.71 0.71 1.62
CA TYR A 300 34.42 -0.52 1.26
C TYR A 300 34.65 -1.45 2.46
N ILE A 301 34.97 -0.91 3.64
CA ILE A 301 35.13 -1.68 4.89
C ILE A 301 33.76 -2.21 5.37
N ALA A 302 32.76 -1.34 5.45
CA ALA A 302 31.41 -1.62 5.95
C ALA A 302 30.67 -2.69 5.13
N ARG A 303 30.68 -2.56 3.80
CA ARG A 303 30.10 -3.56 2.89
C ARG A 303 30.77 -4.92 3.01
N ASN A 304 32.08 -4.94 3.29
CA ASN A 304 32.82 -6.17 3.50
C ASN A 304 32.65 -6.77 4.91
N LEU A 305 32.23 -5.97 5.88
CA LEU A 305 31.87 -6.41 7.23
C LEU A 305 30.51 -7.09 7.25
N ALA A 306 29.52 -6.54 6.54
CA ALA A 306 28.22 -7.16 6.34
C ALA A 306 28.35 -8.57 5.73
N THR A 307 27.51 -9.51 6.20
CA THR A 307 27.52 -10.90 5.71
C THR A 307 26.78 -11.09 4.38
N ALA A 308 25.85 -10.20 4.08
CA ALA A 308 25.13 -10.13 2.81
C ALA A 308 24.91 -8.65 2.42
N PRO A 309 24.67 -8.33 1.12
CA PRO A 309 24.42 -6.96 0.69
C PRO A 309 23.24 -6.27 1.38
N ALA A 310 22.20 -7.03 1.76
CA ALA A 310 21.05 -6.53 2.51
C ALA A 310 21.38 -6.17 3.97
N ASN A 311 22.47 -6.72 4.53
CA ASN A 311 22.90 -6.45 5.90
C ASN A 311 23.77 -5.18 6.00
N TYR A 312 24.01 -4.49 4.88
CA TYR A 312 24.65 -3.17 4.84
C TYR A 312 23.57 -2.08 4.77
N LEU A 313 23.41 -1.35 5.87
CA LEU A 313 22.48 -0.23 6.01
C LEU A 313 23.26 1.08 6.15
N THR A 314 22.61 2.21 5.93
CA THR A 314 23.23 3.54 6.07
C THR A 314 22.39 4.50 6.87
N THR A 315 23.04 5.38 7.63
CA THR A 315 22.43 6.52 8.32
C THR A 315 23.25 7.78 8.07
N ASP A 316 22.63 8.95 8.28
CA ASP A 316 23.30 10.25 8.26
C ASP A 316 24.41 10.39 9.33
N GLU A 317 25.24 11.42 9.17
CA GLU A 317 26.40 11.71 10.01
C GLU A 317 26.10 11.89 11.51
N ASN A 318 24.85 12.27 11.84
CA ASN A 318 24.35 12.52 13.20
C ASN A 318 23.51 11.36 13.74
N LEU A 319 23.47 10.20 13.07
CA LEU A 319 22.71 9.00 13.46
C LEU A 319 21.17 9.20 13.54
N SER A 320 20.60 10.24 12.93
CA SER A 320 19.15 10.51 13.01
C SER A 320 18.29 9.37 12.43
N GLY A 321 18.80 8.65 11.43
CA GLY A 321 18.19 7.46 10.83
C GLY A 321 18.50 6.13 11.54
N LEU A 322 19.32 6.12 12.62
CA LEU A 322 19.76 4.88 13.25
C LEU A 322 18.61 4.02 13.78
N GLY A 323 17.58 4.65 14.37
CA GLY A 323 16.42 3.92 14.88
C GLY A 323 15.65 3.18 13.79
N SER A 324 15.55 3.75 12.58
CA SER A 324 14.95 3.09 11.43
C SER A 324 15.77 1.88 10.97
N ALA A 325 17.11 2.03 10.88
CA ALA A 325 18.00 0.94 10.53
C ALA A 325 17.99 -0.20 11.57
N LEU A 326 17.94 0.13 12.86
CA LEU A 326 17.81 -0.87 13.93
C LEU A 326 16.43 -1.53 13.94
N LYS A 327 15.33 -0.81 13.65
CA LYS A 327 13.99 -1.39 13.46
C LYS A 327 13.94 -2.35 12.27
N GLU A 328 14.59 -2.03 11.17
CA GLU A 328 14.73 -2.94 10.03
C GLU A 328 15.45 -4.24 10.42
N ILE A 329 16.54 -4.15 11.21
CA ILE A 329 17.22 -5.35 11.73
C ILE A 329 16.32 -6.10 12.72
N ALA A 330 15.65 -5.41 13.65
CA ALA A 330 14.73 -6.02 14.62
C ALA A 330 13.65 -6.87 13.93
N ASN A 331 13.00 -6.32 12.89
CA ASN A 331 12.01 -7.04 12.10
C ASN A 331 12.56 -8.38 11.58
N HIS A 332 13.77 -8.41 11.02
CA HIS A 332 14.36 -9.61 10.43
C HIS A 332 14.80 -10.68 11.44
N ILE A 333 15.00 -10.33 12.71
CA ILE A 333 15.51 -11.26 13.73
C ILE A 333 14.44 -11.73 14.72
N ASP A 334 13.38 -10.96 14.86
CA ASP A 334 12.34 -11.20 15.87
C ASP A 334 11.03 -11.67 15.26
N LYS A 335 10.68 -11.19 14.06
CA LYS A 335 9.35 -11.36 13.46
C LYS A 335 9.35 -12.48 12.43
N THR A 336 8.35 -13.37 12.49
CA THR A 336 8.13 -14.38 11.43
C THR A 336 7.63 -13.78 10.12
N ILE A 337 7.03 -12.58 10.17
CA ILE A 337 6.66 -11.79 9.00
C ILE A 337 7.49 -10.49 9.02
N PRO A 338 8.74 -10.48 8.53
CA PRO A 338 9.59 -9.28 8.54
C PRO A 338 9.26 -8.28 7.42
N ASN A 339 8.77 -8.76 6.27
CA ASN A 339 8.44 -7.94 5.10
C ASN A 339 7.42 -8.66 4.19
N GLY A 340 6.25 -8.96 4.74
CA GLY A 340 5.21 -9.71 4.06
C GLY A 340 4.47 -8.90 2.99
N THR A 341 3.88 -9.63 2.04
CA THR A 341 3.03 -9.08 0.97
C THR A 341 1.77 -9.93 0.80
N ILE A 342 0.59 -9.30 0.77
CA ILE A 342 -0.69 -9.95 0.44
C ILE A 342 -1.10 -9.56 -0.98
N THR A 343 -1.52 -10.54 -1.78
CA THR A 343 -2.15 -10.32 -3.09
C THR A 343 -3.59 -10.81 -3.03
N ASP A 344 -4.55 -9.93 -3.34
CA ASP A 344 -5.98 -10.21 -3.20
C ASP A 344 -6.80 -9.79 -4.45
N PRO A 345 -6.92 -10.67 -5.46
CA PRO A 345 -7.74 -10.43 -6.65
C PRO A 345 -9.24 -10.59 -6.33
N MET A 346 -10.10 -9.73 -6.89
CA MET A 346 -11.55 -9.93 -6.81
C MET A 346 -12.01 -11.17 -7.58
N GLY A 347 -13.15 -11.72 -7.17
CA GLY A 347 -13.77 -12.89 -7.79
C GLY A 347 -14.44 -12.55 -9.13
N GLU A 348 -14.75 -13.58 -9.91
CA GLU A 348 -15.51 -13.42 -11.15
C GLU A 348 -16.91 -12.86 -10.85
N GLY A 349 -17.31 -11.79 -11.55
CA GLY A 349 -18.57 -11.11 -11.27
C GLY A 349 -18.60 -10.27 -9.98
N ILE A 350 -17.46 -10.08 -9.29
CA ILE A 350 -17.35 -9.20 -8.12
C ILE A 350 -16.80 -7.82 -8.52
N LEU A 351 -17.35 -6.77 -7.90
CA LEU A 351 -17.01 -5.36 -8.14
C LEU A 351 -16.39 -4.75 -6.87
N LEU A 352 -15.10 -4.46 -6.92
CA LEU A 352 -14.41 -3.72 -5.85
C LEU A 352 -14.91 -2.27 -5.81
N GLN A 353 -15.36 -1.82 -4.64
CA GLN A 353 -15.82 -0.44 -4.49
C GLN A 353 -14.62 0.52 -4.52
N GLY A 354 -14.69 1.51 -5.43
CA GLY A 354 -13.60 2.46 -5.66
C GLY A 354 -12.53 2.00 -6.67
N ALA A 355 -12.68 0.85 -7.33
CA ALA A 355 -11.72 0.35 -8.33
C ALA A 355 -11.31 1.42 -9.38
N GLY A 356 -10.02 1.47 -9.71
CA GLY A 356 -9.40 2.51 -10.56
C GLY A 356 -9.13 3.83 -9.84
N THR A 357 -9.73 4.06 -8.66
CA THR A 357 -9.52 5.21 -7.78
C THR A 357 -9.27 4.78 -6.32
N PHE A 358 -8.87 3.52 -6.12
CA PHE A 358 -8.82 2.89 -4.80
C PHE A 358 -7.73 3.54 -3.93
N GLY A 359 -8.00 3.68 -2.63
CA GLY A 359 -7.19 4.48 -1.71
C GLY A 359 -7.85 4.58 -0.35
N ASN A 360 -7.30 5.42 0.54
CA ASN A 360 -7.61 5.42 1.98
C ASN A 360 -9.09 5.71 2.35
N SER A 361 -9.93 6.16 1.42
CA SER A 361 -11.38 6.31 1.60
C SER A 361 -12.20 5.05 1.31
N HIS A 362 -11.58 4.04 0.69
CA HIS A 362 -12.21 2.81 0.20
C HIS A 362 -11.87 1.56 1.02
N TYR A 363 -10.98 1.71 2.02
CA TYR A 363 -10.61 0.65 2.95
C TYR A 363 -10.33 1.20 4.35
N GLN A 364 -10.42 0.34 5.35
CA GLN A 364 -9.95 0.59 6.71
C GLN A 364 -8.77 -0.35 6.99
N LEU A 365 -7.59 0.21 7.26
CA LEU A 365 -6.39 -0.53 7.69
C LEU A 365 -6.10 -0.22 9.15
N VAL A 366 -5.95 -1.25 9.98
CA VAL A 366 -5.70 -1.11 11.42
C VAL A 366 -4.58 -2.07 11.85
N GLY A 367 -3.56 -1.52 12.49
CA GLY A 367 -2.56 -2.29 13.25
C GLY A 367 -3.02 -2.50 14.69
N TRP A 368 -2.70 -3.66 15.26
CA TRP A 368 -3.06 -4.02 16.62
C TRP A 368 -1.90 -4.71 17.34
N ARG A 369 -1.73 -4.40 18.63
CA ARG A 369 -0.85 -5.14 19.53
C ARG A 369 -1.66 -5.68 20.71
N LYS A 370 -1.32 -6.84 21.28
CA LYS A 370 -1.86 -7.24 22.59
C LYS A 370 -1.18 -6.45 23.71
N ASN A 371 -1.94 -6.11 24.74
CA ASN A 371 -1.39 -5.60 25.99
C ASN A 371 -1.07 -6.76 26.98
N ASP A 372 -0.51 -6.43 28.15
CA ASP A 372 -0.20 -7.37 29.24
C ASP A 372 -1.38 -8.26 29.71
N GLN A 373 -2.62 -7.89 29.35
CA GLN A 373 -3.84 -8.63 29.67
C GLN A 373 -4.29 -9.57 28.53
N GLY A 374 -3.52 -9.64 27.44
CA GLY A 374 -3.82 -10.41 26.23
C GLY A 374 -4.87 -9.75 25.32
N ALA A 375 -5.27 -8.50 25.59
CA ALA A 375 -6.31 -7.81 24.83
C ALA A 375 -5.72 -6.99 23.68
N TRP A 376 -6.28 -7.13 22.48
CA TRP A 376 -5.92 -6.33 21.32
C TRP A 376 -6.28 -4.85 21.51
N ILE A 377 -5.28 -3.99 21.40
CA ILE A 377 -5.41 -2.53 21.35
C ILE A 377 -4.91 -2.01 20.00
N GLN A 378 -5.45 -0.88 19.53
CA GLN A 378 -4.97 -0.28 18.28
C GLN A 378 -3.54 0.23 18.44
N ALA A 379 -2.70 -0.11 17.48
CA ALA A 379 -1.28 0.23 17.40
C ALA A 379 -0.98 0.75 15.98
N PRO A 380 -1.24 2.05 15.70
CA PRO A 380 -1.08 2.62 14.35
C PRO A 380 0.33 2.50 13.78
N GLU A 381 1.35 2.41 14.63
CA GLU A 381 2.76 2.27 14.26
C GLU A 381 3.06 0.95 13.54
N ILE A 382 2.26 -0.11 13.75
CA ILE A 382 2.41 -1.40 13.06
C ILE A 382 2.10 -1.26 11.56
N VAL A 383 1.15 -0.38 11.20
CA VAL A 383 0.73 -0.17 9.80
C VAL A 383 1.33 1.09 9.17
N ALA A 384 2.20 1.81 9.88
CA ALA A 384 2.76 3.10 9.41
C ALA A 384 3.61 2.99 8.14
N ALA A 385 4.23 1.83 7.88
CA ALA A 385 5.00 1.56 6.65
C ALA A 385 4.22 0.78 5.58
N VAL A 386 3.08 0.19 5.95
CA VAL A 386 2.29 -0.70 5.09
C VAL A 386 1.69 0.10 3.95
N GLN A 387 1.84 -0.41 2.73
CA GLN A 387 1.25 0.19 1.53
C GLN A 387 0.08 -0.67 1.05
N VAL A 388 -1.04 -0.03 0.70
CA VAL A 388 -2.18 -0.68 0.05
C VAL A 388 -2.34 -0.06 -1.33
N THR A 389 -2.35 -0.89 -2.36
CA THR A 389 -2.46 -0.50 -3.76
C THR A 389 -3.51 -1.35 -4.48
N GLU A 390 -4.00 -0.89 -5.62
CA GLU A 390 -4.96 -1.61 -6.44
C GLU A 390 -4.57 -1.52 -7.92
N ALA A 391 -4.69 -2.63 -8.64
CA ALA A 391 -4.65 -2.64 -10.09
C ALA A 391 -5.53 -3.77 -10.65
N ASN A 392 -6.41 -3.44 -11.60
CA ASN A 392 -7.30 -4.39 -12.28
C ASN A 392 -8.17 -5.22 -11.31
N GLN A 393 -8.76 -4.57 -10.31
CA GLN A 393 -9.50 -5.21 -9.22
C GLN A 393 -8.67 -6.21 -8.39
N THR A 394 -7.37 -5.99 -8.29
CA THR A 394 -6.48 -6.75 -7.38
C THR A 394 -5.89 -5.80 -6.35
N ILE A 395 -6.21 -6.03 -5.07
CA ILE A 395 -5.61 -5.31 -3.95
C ILE A 395 -4.25 -5.96 -3.67
N SER A 396 -3.22 -5.15 -3.50
CA SER A 396 -1.89 -5.60 -3.04
C SER A 396 -1.49 -4.81 -1.79
N ILE A 397 -1.14 -5.53 -0.73
CA ILE A 397 -0.72 -4.99 0.57
C ILE A 397 0.76 -5.36 0.76
N SER A 398 1.66 -4.41 0.95
CA SER A 398 3.11 -4.69 1.09
C SER A 398 3.72 -3.99 2.28
N ASN A 399 4.99 -4.34 2.59
CA ASN A 399 5.75 -3.85 3.76
C ASN A 399 5.12 -4.27 5.10
N ILE A 400 4.52 -5.45 5.16
CA ILE A 400 3.90 -5.99 6.39
C ILE A 400 5.01 -6.48 7.33
N ALA A 401 5.09 -5.94 8.54
CA ALA A 401 6.04 -6.37 9.56
C ALA A 401 5.31 -6.72 10.86
N LEU A 402 5.17 -8.00 11.18
CA LEU A 402 4.36 -8.51 12.30
C LEU A 402 5.12 -9.59 13.10
N GLY A 403 5.33 -9.35 14.39
CA GLY A 403 5.90 -10.27 15.36
C GLY A 403 4.86 -10.99 16.22
N GLU A 404 5.29 -11.57 17.36
CA GLU A 404 4.36 -12.05 18.40
C GLU A 404 3.46 -10.90 18.85
N ASN A 405 2.22 -11.22 19.23
CA ASN A 405 1.27 -10.25 19.78
C ASN A 405 0.93 -9.08 18.85
N GLU A 406 1.31 -9.13 17.56
CA GLU A 406 1.03 -8.12 16.53
C GLU A 406 0.11 -8.67 15.44
N LYS A 407 -0.87 -7.87 15.01
CA LYS A 407 -1.68 -8.17 13.83
C LYS A 407 -2.06 -6.94 13.02
N LEU A 408 -2.39 -7.19 11.75
CA LEU A 408 -2.96 -6.25 10.80
C LEU A 408 -4.39 -6.71 10.46
N THR A 409 -5.29 -5.75 10.32
CA THR A 409 -6.65 -5.94 9.78
C THR A 409 -6.86 -4.98 8.61
N LEU A 410 -7.22 -5.48 7.43
CA LEU A 410 -7.74 -4.68 6.32
C LEU A 410 -9.22 -5.02 6.11
N THR A 411 -10.09 -4.03 6.07
CA THR A 411 -11.47 -4.18 5.59
C THR A 411 -11.71 -3.30 4.37
N TYR A 412 -12.29 -3.85 3.32
CA TYR A 412 -12.68 -3.16 2.09
C TYR A 412 -14.07 -3.62 1.64
N GLN A 413 -14.67 -2.94 0.66
CA GLN A 413 -16.06 -3.20 0.25
C GLN A 413 -16.19 -3.75 -1.17
N VAL A 414 -17.13 -4.68 -1.35
CA VAL A 414 -17.46 -5.29 -2.64
C VAL A 414 -18.97 -5.32 -2.88
N ARG A 415 -19.34 -5.45 -4.16
CA ARG A 415 -20.70 -5.76 -4.63
C ARG A 415 -20.66 -6.88 -5.67
N ILE A 416 -21.77 -7.57 -5.89
CA ILE A 416 -21.93 -8.49 -7.02
C ILE A 416 -22.36 -7.69 -8.25
N ASN A 417 -21.83 -8.02 -9.44
CA ASN A 417 -22.24 -7.47 -10.72
C ASN A 417 -23.60 -8.05 -11.18
N THR A 418 -24.65 -7.65 -10.48
CA THR A 418 -26.06 -8.00 -10.77
C THR A 418 -26.54 -7.54 -12.14
N GLU A 419 -25.88 -6.56 -12.75
CA GLU A 419 -26.23 -6.07 -14.08
C GLU A 419 -25.77 -6.95 -15.24
N SER A 420 -24.77 -7.81 -15.01
CA SER A 420 -24.24 -8.74 -16.01
C SER A 420 -25.31 -9.72 -16.52
N ALA A 421 -25.28 -10.03 -17.81
CA ALA A 421 -26.07 -11.13 -18.39
C ALA A 421 -25.69 -12.51 -17.82
N GLU A 422 -24.47 -12.63 -17.29
CA GLU A 422 -23.94 -13.87 -16.68
C GLU A 422 -24.37 -14.05 -15.22
N PHE A 423 -24.98 -13.03 -14.60
CA PHE A 423 -25.46 -13.12 -13.22
C PHE A 423 -26.53 -14.23 -13.08
N GLN A 424 -26.29 -15.17 -12.16
CA GLN A 424 -27.15 -16.35 -12.00
C GLN A 424 -28.23 -16.20 -10.91
N GLY A 425 -28.00 -15.36 -9.89
CA GLY A 425 -28.93 -15.12 -8.77
C GLY A 425 -29.10 -16.34 -7.83
N GLU A 426 -29.36 -16.08 -6.54
CA GLU A 426 -29.54 -17.13 -5.51
C GLU A 426 -28.41 -18.18 -5.43
N THR A 427 -27.24 -17.85 -6.01
CA THR A 427 -26.09 -18.73 -6.18
C THR A 427 -24.86 -18.07 -5.57
N TRP A 428 -24.06 -18.86 -4.88
CA TRP A 428 -22.81 -18.43 -4.27
C TRP A 428 -21.77 -18.07 -5.34
N VAL A 429 -21.12 -16.93 -5.14
CA VAL A 429 -20.00 -16.43 -5.92
C VAL A 429 -18.86 -16.12 -4.94
N LEU A 430 -17.67 -16.64 -5.20
CA LEU A 430 -16.48 -16.36 -4.39
C LEU A 430 -16.20 -14.85 -4.43
N CYS A 431 -15.96 -14.23 -3.26
CA CYS A 431 -15.64 -12.80 -3.18
C CYS A 431 -14.34 -12.45 -3.94
N ASN A 432 -13.43 -13.43 -4.05
CA ASN A 432 -12.07 -13.24 -4.51
C ASN A 432 -11.60 -14.40 -5.39
N GLY A 433 -10.53 -14.18 -6.15
CA GLY A 433 -9.69 -15.26 -6.65
C GLY A 433 -8.80 -15.82 -5.53
N ARG A 434 -7.69 -16.47 -5.90
CA ARG A 434 -6.70 -16.97 -4.93
C ARG A 434 -6.04 -15.78 -4.20
N THR A 435 -6.39 -15.58 -2.94
CA THR A 435 -5.76 -14.60 -2.04
C THR A 435 -4.59 -15.24 -1.32
N THR A 436 -3.40 -14.64 -1.37
CA THR A 436 -2.18 -15.18 -0.76
C THR A 436 -1.43 -14.16 0.08
N LEU A 437 -0.67 -14.65 1.06
CA LEU A 437 0.37 -13.93 1.82
C LEU A 437 1.73 -14.57 1.51
N THR A 438 2.77 -13.78 1.27
CA THR A 438 4.16 -14.19 1.49
C THR A 438 4.66 -13.53 2.77
N THR A 439 5.49 -14.22 3.55
CA THR A 439 6.07 -13.67 4.81
C THR A 439 7.30 -12.78 4.56
N GLY A 440 7.95 -12.94 3.41
CA GLY A 440 9.10 -12.17 2.94
C GLY A 440 9.31 -12.33 1.43
N SER A 441 10.52 -12.00 0.94
CA SER A 441 10.90 -12.17 -0.48
C SER A 441 11.09 -13.62 -0.92
N ASP A 442 11.42 -14.50 0.03
CA ASP A 442 11.90 -15.85 -0.22
C ASP A 442 10.90 -16.92 0.32
N GLY A 443 9.77 -16.48 0.88
CA GLY A 443 8.77 -17.34 1.53
C GLY A 443 7.79 -18.01 0.57
N GLU A 444 7.19 -19.11 1.01
CA GLU A 444 6.10 -19.78 0.27
C GLU A 444 4.80 -18.95 0.33
N TYR A 445 3.87 -19.22 -0.58
CA TYR A 445 2.56 -18.56 -0.61
C TYR A 445 1.60 -19.24 0.37
N LEU A 446 1.19 -18.52 1.40
CA LEU A 446 0.20 -18.94 2.37
C LEU A 446 -1.18 -18.48 1.89
N ASP A 447 -2.12 -19.40 1.74
CA ASP A 447 -3.45 -19.13 1.21
C ASP A 447 -4.42 -18.60 2.28
N PHE A 448 -5.36 -17.74 1.87
CA PHE A 448 -6.54 -17.44 2.69
C PHE A 448 -7.72 -18.28 2.19
N PRO A 449 -8.58 -18.80 3.09
CA PRO A 449 -9.85 -19.38 2.69
C PRO A 449 -10.76 -18.28 2.13
N ILE A 450 -11.37 -18.52 0.97
CA ILE A 450 -12.15 -17.50 0.26
C ILE A 450 -13.64 -17.63 0.62
N PRO A 451 -14.26 -16.58 1.19
CA PRO A 451 -15.70 -16.57 1.44
C PRO A 451 -16.50 -16.35 0.14
N SER A 452 -17.79 -16.69 0.17
CA SER A 452 -18.73 -16.43 -0.92
C SER A 452 -19.88 -15.53 -0.48
N ILE A 453 -20.48 -14.87 -1.47
CA ILE A 453 -21.71 -14.08 -1.34
C ILE A 453 -22.71 -14.45 -2.42
N LYS A 454 -23.98 -14.12 -2.23
CA LYS A 454 -25.05 -14.27 -3.23
C LYS A 454 -25.89 -13.00 -3.29
N ALA A 455 -26.78 -12.93 -4.28
CA ALA A 455 -27.74 -11.83 -4.38
C ALA A 455 -29.13 -12.35 -4.81
N PRO A 456 -30.23 -11.78 -4.26
CA PRO A 456 -31.57 -12.26 -4.49
C PRO A 456 -32.14 -11.86 -5.86
N VAL A 457 -33.10 -12.66 -6.33
CA VAL A 457 -33.87 -12.41 -7.56
C VAL A 457 -35.32 -11.99 -7.27
N VAL A 458 -36.00 -11.46 -8.28
CA VAL A 458 -37.44 -11.16 -8.24
C VAL A 458 -38.25 -12.07 -9.17
N GLU A 459 -39.50 -12.33 -8.77
CA GLU A 459 -40.49 -13.04 -9.57
C GLU A 459 -41.51 -12.03 -10.12
N LEU A 460 -41.66 -11.96 -11.44
CA LEU A 460 -42.68 -11.13 -12.09
C LEU A 460 -43.93 -11.96 -12.38
N LYS A 461 -45.08 -11.53 -11.86
CA LYS A 461 -46.40 -12.05 -12.22
C LYS A 461 -47.01 -11.10 -13.24
N ILE A 462 -47.41 -11.64 -14.39
CA ILE A 462 -47.88 -10.84 -15.53
C ILE A 462 -49.24 -11.39 -15.97
N MET A 463 -50.20 -10.50 -16.17
CA MET A 463 -51.57 -10.82 -16.60
C MET A 463 -52.01 -9.91 -17.74
N LYS A 464 -52.81 -10.43 -18.68
CA LYS A 464 -53.46 -9.66 -19.74
C LYS A 464 -54.98 -9.64 -19.55
N LYS A 465 -55.55 -8.44 -19.57
CA LYS A 465 -56.98 -8.14 -19.46
C LYS A 465 -57.47 -7.47 -20.74
N TRP A 466 -58.73 -7.75 -21.09
CA TRP A 466 -59.42 -7.14 -22.22
C TRP A 466 -60.69 -6.44 -21.71
N VAL A 467 -60.95 -5.23 -22.20
CA VAL A 467 -62.08 -4.39 -21.78
C VAL A 467 -62.83 -3.89 -23.02
N ASN A 468 -64.16 -4.04 -23.02
CA ASN A 468 -65.05 -3.71 -24.14
C ASN A 468 -64.74 -4.48 -25.45
N VAL A 469 -64.18 -5.69 -25.35
CA VAL A 469 -63.78 -6.53 -26.48
C VAL A 469 -64.66 -7.78 -26.56
N PRO A 470 -65.29 -8.09 -27.71
CA PRO A 470 -65.98 -9.36 -27.90
C PRO A 470 -65.01 -10.56 -27.88
N ASP A 471 -65.41 -11.68 -27.28
CA ASP A 471 -64.57 -12.90 -27.14
C ASP A 471 -63.99 -13.44 -28.46
N ALA A 472 -64.69 -13.18 -29.57
CA ALA A 472 -64.32 -13.58 -30.93
C ALA A 472 -63.23 -12.69 -31.56
N GLU A 473 -63.00 -11.49 -31.02
CA GLU A 473 -61.95 -10.56 -31.44
C GLU A 473 -60.69 -10.64 -30.56
N ILE A 474 -60.80 -11.26 -29.37
CA ILE A 474 -59.66 -11.51 -28.49
C ILE A 474 -58.73 -12.56 -29.15
N PRO A 475 -57.47 -12.22 -29.48
CA PRO A 475 -56.54 -13.11 -30.20
C PRO A 475 -56.14 -14.33 -29.38
N ASP A 476 -55.56 -15.38 -29.97
CA ASP A 476 -55.16 -16.56 -29.18
C ASP A 476 -53.88 -16.33 -28.33
N GLN A 477 -53.05 -15.35 -28.70
CA GLN A 477 -51.86 -14.93 -27.95
C GLN A 477 -51.62 -13.42 -28.07
N ILE A 478 -50.84 -12.86 -27.14
CA ILE A 478 -50.19 -11.55 -27.31
C ILE A 478 -48.68 -11.67 -27.10
N GLU A 479 -47.92 -10.77 -27.70
CA GLU A 479 -46.48 -10.62 -27.50
C GLU A 479 -46.20 -9.39 -26.63
N TYR A 480 -45.18 -9.47 -25.79
CA TYR A 480 -44.72 -8.38 -24.92
C TYR A 480 -43.23 -8.51 -24.64
N HIS A 481 -42.60 -7.40 -24.28
CA HIS A 481 -41.25 -7.37 -23.72
C HIS A 481 -41.31 -7.01 -22.23
N VAL A 482 -40.33 -7.50 -21.45
CA VAL A 482 -40.06 -7.01 -20.10
C VAL A 482 -39.06 -5.86 -20.18
N LYS A 483 -39.39 -4.74 -19.54
CA LYS A 483 -38.50 -3.58 -19.38
C LYS A 483 -37.90 -3.55 -17.98
N ARG A 484 -36.62 -3.19 -17.89
CA ARG A 484 -35.87 -2.96 -16.64
C ARG A 484 -35.34 -1.53 -16.65
N THR A 485 -35.55 -0.78 -15.57
CA THR A 485 -34.97 0.56 -15.36
C THR A 485 -34.16 0.60 -14.06
N THR A 486 -33.41 1.69 -13.83
CA THR A 486 -32.43 1.83 -12.73
C THR A 486 -31.14 1.02 -12.95
N THR A 487 -30.66 0.94 -14.19
CA THR A 487 -29.33 0.39 -14.52
C THR A 487 -28.23 1.43 -14.29
N VAL A 488 -27.08 1.02 -13.74
CA VAL A 488 -25.90 1.88 -13.57
C VAL A 488 -25.08 1.93 -14.85
N SER A 489 -24.89 0.79 -15.53
CA SER A 489 -24.24 0.74 -16.83
C SER A 489 -25.25 0.94 -17.96
N ALA A 490 -24.83 1.66 -19.00
CA ALA A 490 -25.60 1.84 -20.24
C ALA A 490 -25.55 0.60 -21.17
N GLU A 491 -24.62 -0.33 -20.91
CA GLU A 491 -24.49 -1.61 -21.64
C GLU A 491 -25.38 -2.70 -21.04
N SER A 492 -25.91 -2.48 -19.83
CA SER A 492 -26.86 -3.36 -19.17
C SER A 492 -28.18 -3.44 -19.92
N TRP A 493 -28.71 -4.65 -20.08
CA TRP A 493 -29.99 -4.83 -20.77
C TRP A 493 -31.13 -4.07 -20.07
N GLN A 494 -31.94 -3.38 -20.87
CA GLN A 494 -33.11 -2.61 -20.42
C GLN A 494 -34.44 -3.16 -20.98
N MET A 495 -34.36 -4.06 -21.96
CA MET A 495 -35.47 -4.64 -22.70
C MET A 495 -35.16 -6.11 -22.99
N SER A 496 -36.12 -7.00 -22.80
CA SER A 496 -36.02 -8.41 -23.19
C SER A 496 -36.30 -8.63 -24.68
N ASP A 497 -35.95 -9.80 -25.21
CA ASP A 497 -36.56 -10.33 -26.43
C ASP A 497 -38.08 -10.55 -26.21
N SER A 498 -38.85 -10.80 -27.27
CA SER A 498 -40.30 -10.98 -27.17
C SER A 498 -40.70 -12.23 -26.38
N LEU A 499 -41.62 -12.08 -25.43
CA LEU A 499 -42.31 -13.16 -24.71
C LEU A 499 -43.79 -13.19 -25.10
N THR A 500 -44.46 -14.30 -24.79
CA THR A 500 -45.87 -14.55 -25.14
C THR A 500 -46.75 -14.77 -23.90
N LEU A 501 -48.01 -14.34 -23.96
CA LEU A 501 -49.10 -14.79 -23.08
C LEU A 501 -50.24 -15.39 -23.92
N ASN A 502 -50.73 -16.56 -23.53
CA ASN A 502 -51.71 -17.34 -24.29
C ASN A 502 -53.11 -17.29 -23.67
N LYS A 503 -54.14 -17.18 -24.53
CA LYS A 503 -55.56 -17.25 -24.15
C LYS A 503 -55.91 -18.57 -23.47
N GLY A 504 -55.32 -19.68 -23.94
CA GLY A 504 -55.48 -21.02 -23.36
C GLY A 504 -54.89 -21.20 -21.95
N GLU A 505 -53.96 -20.32 -21.54
CA GLU A 505 -53.36 -20.30 -20.20
C GLU A 505 -54.05 -19.27 -19.28
N GLY A 506 -55.17 -18.69 -19.73
CA GLY A 506 -55.87 -17.65 -19.00
C GLY A 506 -55.14 -16.30 -19.02
N TYR A 507 -54.27 -16.07 -20.00
CA TYR A 507 -53.55 -14.80 -20.17
C TYR A 507 -52.68 -14.38 -18.98
N GLN A 508 -52.15 -15.34 -18.24
CA GLN A 508 -51.31 -15.09 -17.07
C GLN A 508 -50.03 -15.91 -17.13
N GLY A 509 -48.97 -15.40 -16.51
CA GLY A 509 -47.69 -16.10 -16.46
C GLY A 509 -46.76 -15.53 -15.41
N THR A 510 -45.89 -16.40 -14.88
CA THR A 510 -44.80 -16.05 -13.99
C THR A 510 -43.48 -16.02 -14.76
N ARG A 511 -42.58 -15.08 -14.45
CA ARG A 511 -41.23 -14.98 -15.01
C ARG A 511 -40.20 -14.80 -13.90
N THR A 512 -39.24 -15.72 -13.82
CA THR A 512 -38.02 -15.64 -12.99
C THR A 512 -36.76 -15.43 -13.83
N LYS A 513 -36.87 -15.68 -15.15
CA LYS A 513 -35.87 -15.39 -16.18
C LYS A 513 -36.56 -14.76 -17.40
N VAL A 514 -35.81 -14.01 -18.20
CA VAL A 514 -36.25 -13.43 -19.47
C VAL A 514 -35.20 -13.68 -20.57
N PRO A 515 -35.61 -13.82 -21.84
CA PRO A 515 -34.67 -13.87 -22.96
C PRO A 515 -34.11 -12.46 -23.24
N VAL A 516 -32.81 -12.33 -23.42
CA VAL A 516 -32.09 -11.12 -23.84
C VAL A 516 -31.01 -11.55 -24.82
N GLU A 517 -31.07 -11.08 -26.06
CA GLU A 517 -30.13 -11.45 -27.12
C GLU A 517 -29.99 -12.98 -27.31
N GLY A 518 -31.08 -13.71 -27.05
CA GLY A 518 -31.13 -15.18 -27.10
C GLY A 518 -30.62 -15.92 -25.85
N GLN A 519 -30.16 -15.20 -24.80
CA GLN A 519 -29.78 -15.79 -23.52
C GLN A 519 -30.89 -15.65 -22.46
N ASN A 520 -31.14 -16.67 -21.64
CA ASN A 520 -32.11 -16.59 -20.54
C ASN A 520 -31.47 -16.04 -19.26
N VAL A 521 -31.47 -14.72 -19.11
CA VAL A 521 -30.94 -14.00 -17.94
C VAL A 521 -31.94 -14.02 -16.79
N VAL A 522 -31.45 -13.96 -15.54
CA VAL A 522 -32.32 -13.83 -14.36
C VAL A 522 -32.78 -12.38 -14.15
N LEU A 523 -33.66 -12.18 -13.17
CA LEU A 523 -34.16 -10.87 -12.78
C LEU A 523 -33.60 -10.52 -11.38
N PRO A 524 -32.44 -9.84 -11.27
CA PRO A 524 -31.92 -9.42 -9.98
C PRO A 524 -32.89 -8.48 -9.26
N LYS A 525 -32.84 -8.47 -7.93
CA LYS A 525 -33.59 -7.50 -7.12
C LYS A 525 -33.06 -6.07 -7.28
N TYR A 526 -31.74 -5.90 -7.26
CA TYR A 526 -31.07 -4.60 -7.21
C TYR A 526 -29.93 -4.48 -8.21
N ASN A 527 -29.54 -3.24 -8.52
CA ASN A 527 -28.49 -2.87 -9.46
C ASN A 527 -27.08 -2.86 -8.82
N ASN A 528 -26.06 -2.48 -9.60
CA ASN A 528 -24.67 -2.45 -9.12
C ASN A 528 -24.36 -1.36 -8.07
N GLN A 529 -25.36 -0.57 -7.64
CA GLN A 529 -25.31 0.35 -6.49
C GLN A 529 -26.25 -0.05 -5.34
N GLY A 530 -26.95 -1.18 -5.45
CA GLY A 530 -27.88 -1.68 -4.43
C GLY A 530 -29.29 -1.09 -4.50
N GLU A 531 -29.59 -0.25 -5.49
CA GLU A 531 -30.94 0.30 -5.73
C GLU A 531 -31.83 -0.76 -6.37
N ASP A 532 -33.10 -0.86 -5.95
CA ASP A 532 -34.03 -1.85 -6.53
C ASP A 532 -34.27 -1.57 -8.03
N PHE A 533 -34.23 -2.64 -8.84
CA PHE A 533 -34.66 -2.58 -10.23
C PHE A 533 -36.17 -2.45 -10.32
N PHE A 534 -36.65 -1.51 -11.15
CA PHE A 534 -38.07 -1.47 -11.51
C PHE A 534 -38.31 -2.22 -12.82
N TYR A 535 -39.23 -3.19 -12.74
CA TYR A 535 -39.65 -3.99 -13.88
C TYR A 535 -41.06 -3.62 -14.31
N THR A 536 -41.26 -3.48 -15.63
CA THR A 536 -42.56 -3.28 -16.26
C THR A 536 -42.61 -4.08 -17.58
N VAL A 537 -43.68 -3.94 -18.35
CA VAL A 537 -43.82 -4.60 -19.66
C VAL A 537 -44.28 -3.62 -20.73
N GLU A 538 -44.00 -3.96 -21.99
CA GLU A 538 -44.51 -3.28 -23.18
C GLU A 538 -45.11 -4.32 -24.12
N GLU A 539 -46.39 -4.16 -24.48
CA GLU A 539 -47.08 -5.03 -25.43
C GLU A 539 -46.66 -4.70 -26.87
N VAL A 540 -46.39 -5.73 -27.66
CA VAL A 540 -45.96 -5.62 -29.06
C VAL A 540 -47.18 -5.68 -29.98
N ASN A 541 -47.18 -4.88 -31.04
CA ASN A 541 -48.21 -4.89 -32.08
C ASN A 541 -49.65 -4.62 -31.55
N VAL A 542 -49.80 -3.71 -30.58
CA VAL A 542 -51.13 -3.22 -30.14
C VAL A 542 -51.87 -2.61 -31.35
N PRO A 543 -53.07 -3.09 -31.73
CA PRO A 543 -53.77 -2.56 -32.90
C PRO A 543 -54.35 -1.16 -32.65
N ASP A 544 -54.44 -0.34 -33.70
CA ASP A 544 -54.83 1.08 -33.63
C ASP A 544 -56.21 1.33 -33.01
N ASP A 545 -57.13 0.37 -33.06
CA ASP A 545 -58.46 0.46 -32.45
C ASP A 545 -58.49 0.14 -30.94
N PHE A 546 -57.33 -0.07 -30.32
CA PHE A 546 -57.18 -0.29 -28.88
C PHE A 546 -56.38 0.82 -28.18
N GLU A 547 -56.63 0.97 -26.89
CA GLU A 547 -55.76 1.65 -25.93
C GLU A 547 -55.18 0.61 -24.98
N SER A 548 -53.85 0.47 -24.96
CA SER A 548 -53.14 -0.42 -24.02
C SER A 548 -52.64 0.39 -22.82
N ALA A 549 -52.86 -0.14 -21.62
CA ALA A 549 -52.37 0.43 -20.37
C ALA A 549 -51.73 -0.66 -19.51
N VAL A 550 -50.63 -0.34 -18.83
CA VAL A 550 -49.94 -1.25 -17.91
C VAL A 550 -50.05 -0.70 -16.49
N THR A 551 -50.51 -1.54 -15.57
CA THR A 551 -50.63 -1.24 -14.14
C THR A 551 -49.88 -2.30 -13.33
N ASN A 552 -49.53 -2.00 -12.08
CA ASN A 552 -49.00 -2.98 -11.13
C ASN A 552 -49.91 -3.02 -9.90
N GLU A 553 -50.65 -4.10 -9.75
CA GLU A 553 -51.61 -4.31 -8.67
C GLU A 553 -51.13 -5.46 -7.78
N GLY A 554 -50.71 -5.15 -6.54
CA GLY A 554 -50.28 -6.17 -5.57
C GLY A 554 -49.08 -7.02 -6.01
N GLY A 555 -48.18 -6.47 -6.84
CA GLY A 555 -47.03 -7.20 -7.40
C GLY A 555 -47.36 -7.99 -8.67
N THR A 556 -48.56 -7.83 -9.23
CA THR A 556 -48.94 -8.37 -10.54
C THR A 556 -48.97 -7.24 -11.56
N ILE A 557 -48.18 -7.37 -12.62
CA ILE A 557 -48.17 -6.46 -13.76
C ILE A 557 -49.37 -6.82 -14.66
N ILE A 558 -50.32 -5.92 -14.81
CA ILE A 558 -51.55 -6.13 -15.60
C ILE A 558 -51.50 -5.25 -16.84
N ILE A 559 -51.42 -5.89 -18.00
CA ILE A 559 -51.61 -5.28 -19.32
C ILE A 559 -53.12 -5.25 -19.60
N THR A 560 -53.69 -4.11 -19.94
CA THR A 560 -55.12 -3.95 -20.24
C THR A 560 -55.32 -3.32 -21.61
N ASN A 561 -55.92 -4.04 -22.55
CA ASN A 561 -56.40 -3.44 -23.82
C ASN A 561 -57.88 -3.08 -23.70
N THR A 562 -58.20 -1.82 -23.98
CA THR A 562 -59.57 -1.31 -24.07
C THR A 562 -59.87 -0.98 -25.54
N LYS A 563 -60.96 -1.51 -26.09
CA LYS A 563 -61.37 -1.17 -27.46
C LYS A 563 -61.94 0.25 -27.51
N LYS A 564 -61.48 1.07 -28.46
CA LYS A 564 -61.96 2.44 -28.71
C LYS A 564 -63.38 2.40 -29.28
N GLU A 565 -64.30 3.18 -28.73
CA GLU A 565 -65.64 3.28 -29.30
C GLU A 565 -65.65 4.14 -30.56
N THR A 566 -66.09 3.55 -31.67
CA THR A 566 -66.27 4.27 -32.94
C THR A 566 -67.59 5.05 -32.93
N SER A 567 -67.50 6.35 -32.68
CA SER A 567 -68.65 7.26 -32.79
C SER A 567 -69.09 7.43 -34.24
N SER A 568 -70.06 6.61 -34.66
CA SER A 568 -70.67 6.67 -35.99
C SER A 568 -71.52 7.94 -36.17
N THR A 569 -70.87 9.06 -36.48
CA THR A 569 -71.55 10.31 -36.81
C THR A 569 -72.22 10.17 -38.18
N THR A 570 -73.52 9.88 -38.16
CA THR A 570 -74.33 9.76 -39.38
C THR A 570 -74.74 11.16 -39.84
N GLU A 571 -74.22 11.63 -40.97
CA GLU A 571 -74.72 12.87 -41.61
C GLU A 571 -76.19 12.72 -42.02
N PRO A 572 -77.09 13.64 -41.61
CA PRO A 572 -78.46 13.66 -42.11
C PRO A 572 -78.55 14.44 -43.43
N SER A 573 -78.80 13.74 -44.54
CA SER A 573 -79.17 14.37 -45.81
C SER A 573 -80.63 14.86 -45.77
N VAL A 574 -80.87 16.15 -46.02
CA VAL A 574 -82.22 16.72 -46.17
C VAL A 574 -82.26 17.72 -47.34
N THR A 575 -83.26 17.54 -48.21
CA THR A 575 -83.49 18.26 -49.46
C THR A 575 -84.17 19.63 -49.26
N GLU A 576 -83.83 20.64 -50.08
CA GLU A 576 -84.62 21.87 -50.27
C GLU A 576 -86.01 21.55 -50.89
N PRO A 577 -87.09 22.33 -50.64
CA PRO A 577 -87.28 23.62 -51.34
C PRO A 577 -88.12 24.75 -50.66
N SER A 578 -87.96 25.97 -51.22
CA SER A 578 -88.98 27.03 -51.42
C SER A 578 -89.30 28.10 -50.34
N VAL A 579 -88.56 29.21 -50.40
CA VAL A 579 -89.00 30.65 -50.47
C VAL A 579 -90.35 31.07 -49.86
N THR A 580 -90.35 32.04 -48.92
CA THR A 580 -90.87 33.45 -49.08
C THR A 580 -90.52 34.31 -47.83
N GLU A 581 -90.19 35.59 -48.04
CA GLU A 581 -89.82 36.64 -47.04
C GLU A 581 -91.05 37.15 -46.21
N PRO A 582 -90.97 38.15 -45.27
CA PRO A 582 -89.82 38.99 -44.85
C PRO A 582 -89.68 39.34 -43.33
N SER A 583 -88.59 40.06 -42.99
CA SER A 583 -88.60 41.35 -42.26
C SER A 583 -87.68 41.51 -41.02
N VAL A 584 -86.49 42.08 -41.25
CA VAL A 584 -85.78 43.16 -40.49
C VAL A 584 -85.75 43.09 -38.94
N THR A 585 -84.55 43.04 -38.33
CA THR A 585 -83.83 44.21 -37.75
C THR A 585 -82.37 43.86 -37.39
N GLU A 586 -81.39 44.69 -37.80
CA GLU A 586 -79.98 44.73 -37.35
C GLU A 586 -79.81 45.62 -36.08
N PRO A 587 -78.65 45.73 -35.37
CA PRO A 587 -77.24 45.42 -35.72
C PRO A 587 -76.50 44.61 -34.60
N SER A 588 -75.16 44.46 -34.48
CA SER A 588 -73.98 45.03 -35.14
C SER A 588 -72.75 44.10 -35.00
N THR A 589 -71.76 44.23 -35.87
CA THR A 589 -70.53 43.39 -35.99
C THR A 589 -69.31 43.91 -35.23
N THR A 590 -68.34 43.04 -34.89
CA THR A 590 -66.88 43.27 -35.09
C THR A 590 -66.07 41.96 -35.05
N GLU A 591 -65.22 41.72 -36.07
CA GLU A 591 -64.10 40.74 -36.05
C GLU A 591 -62.77 41.46 -35.70
N PRO A 592 -61.68 40.75 -35.33
CA PRO A 592 -60.67 40.32 -36.33
C PRO A 592 -60.17 38.87 -36.10
N SER A 593 -59.81 38.03 -37.08
CA SER A 593 -58.97 38.14 -38.30
C SER A 593 -57.50 37.70 -38.09
N VAL A 594 -56.98 36.93 -39.05
CA VAL A 594 -55.79 36.06 -38.97
C VAL A 594 -54.64 36.59 -39.84
N THR A 595 -53.38 36.45 -39.37
CA THR A 595 -52.21 36.46 -40.26
C THR A 595 -51.02 35.66 -39.71
N GLU A 596 -50.38 34.86 -40.56
CA GLU A 596 -49.07 34.22 -40.31
C GLU A 596 -47.90 35.20 -40.53
N PRO A 597 -46.70 34.90 -39.98
CA PRO A 597 -45.44 35.45 -40.48
C PRO A 597 -44.45 34.38 -40.99
N SER A 598 -43.77 34.70 -42.09
CA SER A 598 -42.78 33.84 -42.77
C SER A 598 -41.36 33.91 -42.18
N THR A 599 -40.53 32.97 -42.61
CA THR A 599 -39.09 32.82 -42.34
C THR A 599 -38.21 33.97 -42.83
N THR A 600 -37.13 34.30 -42.11
CA THR A 600 -35.85 34.78 -42.69
C THR A 600 -34.68 34.52 -41.72
N GLU A 601 -33.52 34.12 -42.23
CA GLU A 601 -32.28 33.93 -41.45
C GLU A 601 -31.60 35.27 -41.08
N PRO A 602 -30.84 35.32 -39.97
CA PRO A 602 -29.80 36.32 -39.77
C PRO A 602 -28.36 35.73 -39.70
N SER A 603 -27.41 36.56 -40.13
CA SER A 603 -25.98 36.26 -40.33
C SER A 603 -25.16 36.04 -39.04
N THR A 604 -24.06 35.30 -39.19
CA THR A 604 -22.95 35.17 -38.23
C THR A 604 -22.27 36.51 -37.92
N MET A 605 -21.94 36.74 -36.63
CA MET A 605 -20.83 37.58 -36.18
C MET A 605 -20.39 37.10 -34.79
N GLU A 606 -19.09 36.91 -34.57
CA GLU A 606 -18.54 36.44 -33.29
C GLU A 606 -18.54 37.56 -32.21
N PRO A 607 -18.88 37.24 -30.95
CA PRO A 607 -18.52 38.04 -29.79
C PRO A 607 -17.27 37.48 -29.09
N SER A 608 -16.33 38.36 -28.74
CA SER A 608 -15.12 38.01 -27.98
C SER A 608 -15.41 37.55 -26.55
N THR A 609 -14.51 36.74 -26.01
CA THR A 609 -14.50 36.23 -24.63
C THR A 609 -14.46 37.34 -23.57
N THR A 610 -15.26 37.19 -22.51
CA THR A 610 -15.02 37.81 -21.20
C THR A 610 -15.60 36.89 -20.13
N GLU A 611 -14.78 36.46 -19.17
CA GLU A 611 -15.21 35.57 -18.09
C GLU A 611 -16.04 36.32 -17.03
N PRO A 612 -17.16 35.74 -16.54
CA PRO A 612 -17.81 36.21 -15.33
C PRO A 612 -17.19 35.56 -14.08
N SER A 613 -16.87 36.39 -13.07
CA SER A 613 -16.40 35.92 -11.76
C SER A 613 -17.48 35.12 -11.03
N VAL A 614 -17.08 34.04 -10.36
CA VAL A 614 -17.95 33.27 -9.45
C VAL A 614 -18.24 34.10 -8.19
N THR A 615 -19.45 33.96 -7.64
CA THR A 615 -19.79 34.39 -6.28
C THR A 615 -20.63 33.28 -5.65
N GLU A 616 -20.18 32.73 -4.52
CA GLU A 616 -20.89 31.65 -3.84
C GLU A 616 -22.14 32.15 -3.10
N PRO A 617 -23.25 31.37 -3.08
CA PRO A 617 -24.40 31.67 -2.25
C PRO A 617 -24.24 31.17 -0.82
N SER A 618 -24.63 32.01 0.15
CA SER A 618 -24.67 31.65 1.57
C SER A 618 -25.77 30.62 1.88
N VAL A 619 -25.44 29.60 2.68
CA VAL A 619 -26.39 28.60 3.19
C VAL A 619 -27.19 29.20 4.35
N THR A 620 -28.51 29.06 4.31
CA THR A 620 -29.40 29.37 5.45
C THR A 620 -30.07 28.08 5.92
N GLU A 621 -29.83 27.67 7.15
CA GLU A 621 -30.48 26.49 7.72
C GLU A 621 -31.97 26.75 8.05
N PRO A 622 -32.87 25.79 7.79
CA PRO A 622 -34.26 25.86 8.24
C PRO A 622 -34.41 25.37 9.68
N SER A 623 -35.02 26.17 10.55
CA SER A 623 -35.40 25.73 11.89
C SER A 623 -36.51 24.67 11.85
N THR A 624 -36.28 23.51 12.43
CA THR A 624 -37.29 22.46 12.63
C THR A 624 -38.16 22.78 13.85
N THR A 625 -39.49 22.61 13.71
CA THR A 625 -40.44 22.73 14.83
C THR A 625 -40.88 21.33 15.24
N GLU A 626 -40.54 20.89 16.46
CA GLU A 626 -41.02 19.61 16.99
C GLU A 626 -42.49 19.68 17.46
N PRO A 627 -43.28 18.60 17.27
CA PRO A 627 -44.65 18.54 17.77
C PRO A 627 -44.70 18.18 19.26
N SER A 628 -45.56 18.87 20.02
CA SER A 628 -45.77 18.59 21.44
C SER A 628 -46.42 17.22 21.67
N THR A 629 -45.85 16.41 22.55
CA THR A 629 -46.52 15.28 23.19
C THR A 629 -46.82 15.60 24.66
N THR A 630 -47.92 15.08 25.19
CA THR A 630 -48.38 15.37 26.57
C THR A 630 -48.65 14.06 27.28
N GLU A 631 -47.88 13.78 28.33
CA GLU A 631 -48.06 12.64 29.24
C GLU A 631 -48.10 13.18 30.70
N PRO A 632 -48.76 12.48 31.64
CA PRO A 632 -49.34 13.11 32.82
C PRO A 632 -48.39 13.29 34.00
N SER A 633 -48.69 14.29 34.85
CA SER A 633 -47.96 14.59 36.07
C SER A 633 -48.02 13.45 37.11
N THR A 634 -46.88 13.13 37.70
CA THR A 634 -46.80 12.60 39.07
C THR A 634 -45.92 13.52 39.90
N THR A 635 -46.27 13.69 41.17
CA THR A 635 -45.64 14.65 42.10
C THR A 635 -45.30 13.93 43.38
N GLU A 636 -44.04 13.97 43.84
CA GLU A 636 -43.65 13.87 45.25
C GLU A 636 -42.22 14.47 45.45
N PRO A 637 -41.76 14.72 46.70
CA PRO A 637 -41.24 16.05 47.02
C PRO A 637 -39.70 16.24 47.05
N SER A 638 -39.33 17.50 47.21
CA SER A 638 -37.97 18.07 47.20
C SER A 638 -36.98 17.48 48.22
N VAL A 639 -35.72 17.42 47.78
CA VAL A 639 -34.55 17.57 48.68
C VAL A 639 -33.77 18.80 48.20
N THR A 640 -33.62 19.78 49.08
CA THR A 640 -32.82 20.99 48.89
C THR A 640 -31.52 20.85 49.68
N GLU A 641 -30.38 21.24 49.12
CA GLU A 641 -29.13 21.67 49.80
C GLU A 641 -28.27 22.40 48.71
N PRO A 642 -27.23 23.19 49.07
CA PRO A 642 -27.18 24.59 48.60
C PRO A 642 -26.35 24.89 47.35
N SER A 643 -26.64 26.05 46.76
CA SER A 643 -25.84 26.69 45.71
C SER A 643 -24.47 27.15 46.22
N THR A 644 -23.41 26.75 45.52
CA THR A 644 -22.10 27.41 45.57
C THR A 644 -21.88 28.23 44.31
N THR A 645 -21.73 29.54 44.47
CA THR A 645 -21.44 30.48 43.38
C THR A 645 -19.95 30.48 43.07
N GLU A 646 -19.55 30.19 41.83
CA GLU A 646 -18.23 30.56 41.30
C GLU A 646 -18.38 31.55 40.12
N PRO A 647 -17.42 32.47 39.92
CA PRO A 647 -17.63 33.66 39.10
C PRO A 647 -17.46 33.41 37.60
N SER A 648 -18.18 34.19 36.80
CA SER A 648 -18.07 34.19 35.34
C SER A 648 -16.69 34.65 34.87
N THR A 649 -16.01 33.83 34.08
CA THR A 649 -14.87 34.23 33.25
C THR A 649 -15.33 34.39 31.81
N THR A 650 -15.29 35.62 31.30
CA THR A 650 -15.58 35.92 29.90
C THR A 650 -14.35 35.63 29.05
N GLU A 651 -14.41 34.66 28.14
CA GLU A 651 -13.37 34.51 27.11
C GLU A 651 -13.56 35.54 25.99
N PRO A 652 -12.46 36.14 25.46
CA PRO A 652 -12.52 37.08 24.35
C PRO A 652 -12.64 36.37 23.01
N SER A 653 -13.51 36.87 22.13
CA SER A 653 -13.63 36.38 20.75
C SER A 653 -12.33 36.57 19.96
N THR A 654 -11.83 35.50 19.35
CA THR A 654 -10.74 35.53 18.38
C THR A 654 -11.27 35.83 16.99
N THR A 655 -10.83 36.93 16.38
CA THR A 655 -11.08 37.24 14.97
C THR A 655 -9.91 36.74 14.12
N GLU A 656 -10.19 35.96 13.07
CA GLU A 656 -9.16 35.54 12.11
C GLU A 656 -8.65 36.73 11.26
N PRO A 657 -7.33 36.81 10.96
CA PRO A 657 -6.80 37.82 10.06
C PRO A 657 -6.91 37.38 8.59
N SER A 658 -7.42 38.27 7.73
CA SER A 658 -7.44 38.07 6.28
C SER A 658 -6.02 38.04 5.70
N VAL A 659 -5.75 37.04 4.85
CA VAL A 659 -4.53 36.99 4.02
C VAL A 659 -4.67 37.96 2.85
N THR A 660 -3.61 38.70 2.55
CA THR A 660 -3.49 39.56 1.35
C THR A 660 -2.18 39.22 0.65
N GLU A 661 -2.23 38.86 -0.63
CA GLU A 661 -1.01 38.55 -1.39
C GLU A 661 -0.14 39.81 -1.65
N PRO A 662 1.20 39.70 -1.61
CA PRO A 662 2.10 40.81 -1.89
C PRO A 662 2.33 40.99 -3.40
N SER A 663 2.08 42.21 -3.89
CA SER A 663 2.42 42.59 -5.26
C SER A 663 3.93 42.81 -5.43
N THR A 664 4.54 42.16 -6.41
CA THR A 664 5.97 42.28 -6.72
C THR A 664 6.31 43.65 -7.33
N THR A 665 7.30 44.35 -6.77
CA THR A 665 7.90 45.55 -7.38
C THR A 665 9.42 45.38 -7.42
N GLU A 666 10.05 45.57 -8.59
CA GLU A 666 11.51 45.47 -8.74
C GLU A 666 12.25 46.60 -7.99
N PRO A 667 13.33 46.31 -7.24
CA PRO A 667 14.20 47.33 -6.66
C PRO A 667 15.25 47.83 -7.66
N SER A 668 15.36 49.15 -7.80
CA SER A 668 16.42 49.81 -8.58
C SER A 668 17.76 49.77 -7.84
N VAL A 669 18.84 49.43 -8.55
CA VAL A 669 20.21 49.39 -8.01
C VAL A 669 20.80 50.80 -7.94
N THR A 670 21.31 51.19 -6.77
CA THR A 670 22.15 52.39 -6.58
C THR A 670 23.43 52.00 -5.86
N GLU A 671 24.59 52.32 -6.44
CA GLU A 671 25.91 51.99 -5.87
C GLU A 671 26.26 52.87 -4.65
N PRO A 672 26.87 52.30 -3.59
CA PRO A 672 27.49 53.09 -2.54
C PRO A 672 28.96 53.43 -2.87
N SER A 673 29.31 54.71 -2.72
CA SER A 673 30.69 55.20 -2.77
C SER A 673 31.42 54.92 -1.46
N VAL A 674 32.68 54.47 -1.52
CA VAL A 674 33.55 54.25 -0.35
C VAL A 674 34.90 54.94 -0.55
N THR A 675 35.32 55.70 0.45
CA THR A 675 36.52 56.56 0.46
C THR A 675 37.79 55.79 0.86
N GLU A 676 38.92 56.09 0.21
CA GLU A 676 40.23 55.56 0.58
C GLU A 676 40.84 56.20 1.86
N PRO A 677 41.69 55.45 2.58
CA PRO A 677 42.79 56.00 3.37
C PRO A 677 44.17 55.68 2.76
N SER A 678 45.03 56.71 2.64
CA SER A 678 46.44 56.55 2.22
C SER A 678 47.29 55.79 3.25
N THR A 679 48.39 55.15 2.82
CA THR A 679 49.75 55.42 3.36
C THR A 679 50.91 54.68 2.65
N THR A 680 51.89 55.47 2.19
CA THR A 680 53.37 55.28 2.15
C THR A 680 54.05 53.99 1.61
N GLU A 681 54.92 54.19 0.62
CA GLU A 681 56.03 53.27 0.26
C GLU A 681 57.10 53.14 1.37
N PRO A 682 58.00 52.14 1.27
CA PRO A 682 59.40 52.50 1.06
C PRO A 682 60.14 51.70 -0.04
N ASN A 683 61.37 52.18 -0.32
CA ASN A 683 62.16 51.91 -1.53
C ASN A 683 62.97 50.58 -1.57
N THR A 684 63.30 50.24 -2.82
CA THR A 684 64.35 49.36 -3.35
C THR A 684 65.59 49.03 -2.49
N THR A 685 66.09 47.79 -2.63
CA THR A 685 67.54 47.49 -2.69
C THR A 685 67.79 46.24 -3.55
N ASP A 686 69.07 45.94 -3.84
CA ASP A 686 69.58 45.37 -5.10
C ASP A 686 70.25 43.97 -4.92
N SER A 687 70.44 43.29 -6.06
CA SER A 687 71.60 42.42 -6.40
C SER A 687 71.66 40.92 -6.06
N SER A 688 71.66 40.14 -7.15
CA SER A 688 72.64 39.07 -7.47
C SER A 688 72.46 37.69 -6.78
N MET A 689 72.93 36.54 -7.30
CA MET A 689 73.58 36.16 -8.58
C MET A 689 73.60 34.61 -8.70
N LEU A 690 73.91 34.07 -9.90
CA LEU A 690 74.08 32.64 -10.25
C LEU A 690 72.81 31.74 -10.09
N GLY A 691 72.44 30.85 -11.02
CA GLY A 691 73.01 30.48 -12.31
C GLY A 691 73.08 28.95 -12.47
N THR A 692 72.64 28.42 -13.61
CA THR A 692 73.37 27.49 -14.51
C THR A 692 72.54 27.26 -15.79
N GLN A 693 73.22 26.82 -16.86
CA GLN A 693 72.89 27.00 -18.28
C GLN A 693 72.16 25.84 -19.00
N ASN A 694 71.56 26.19 -20.14
CA ASN A 694 71.56 25.51 -21.46
C ASN A 694 71.10 24.05 -21.62
N ASN A 695 70.01 23.84 -22.38
CA ASN A 695 70.00 23.60 -23.84
C ASN A 695 68.51 23.38 -24.26
N GLN A 696 67.88 24.08 -25.21
CA GLN A 696 68.22 24.48 -26.59
C GLN A 696 67.99 23.39 -27.66
N SER A 697 66.73 23.33 -28.16
CA SER A 697 66.33 23.23 -29.58
C SER A 697 64.79 23.37 -29.63
N GLU A 698 64.15 24.36 -30.26
CA GLU A 698 64.01 24.59 -31.73
C GLU A 698 63.37 23.38 -32.47
N SER A 699 62.46 23.48 -33.45
CA SER A 699 61.74 24.60 -34.12
C SER A 699 60.77 23.96 -35.17
N SER A 700 59.57 24.44 -35.56
CA SER A 700 58.59 25.46 -35.08
C SER A 700 57.30 25.37 -35.98
N HIS A 701 56.46 26.42 -36.07
CA HIS A 701 55.25 26.61 -36.92
C HIS A 701 53.99 25.80 -36.51
N SER A 702 52.88 26.38 -35.99
CA SER A 702 51.95 27.44 -36.48
C SER A 702 50.97 26.94 -37.58
N ALA A 703 49.66 27.24 -37.58
CA ALA A 703 48.94 28.29 -36.85
C ALA A 703 47.47 27.94 -36.49
N ALA A 704 47.02 28.49 -35.36
CA ALA A 704 45.76 29.22 -35.11
C ALA A 704 44.38 28.70 -35.59
N LEU A 705 43.40 28.62 -34.67
CA LEU A 705 42.44 29.73 -34.43
C LEU A 705 41.47 29.48 -33.23
N ASN A 706 41.17 30.56 -32.51
CA ASN A 706 39.94 30.89 -31.76
C ASN A 706 39.37 30.01 -30.61
N ALA A 707 39.58 30.54 -29.39
CA ALA A 707 38.56 31.28 -28.60
C ALA A 707 37.83 30.63 -27.40
N SER A 708 37.80 31.45 -26.34
CA SER A 708 36.82 31.54 -25.23
C SER A 708 36.71 30.42 -24.18
N ASN A 709 37.38 30.67 -23.05
CA ASN A 709 36.79 30.76 -21.71
C ASN A 709 35.33 30.26 -21.53
N LYS A 710 35.15 29.26 -20.65
CA LYS A 710 34.69 29.56 -19.28
C LYS A 710 34.94 28.42 -18.29
N THR A 711 35.28 28.82 -17.08
CA THR A 711 35.17 28.05 -15.84
C THR A 711 33.74 27.59 -15.60
N ASN A 712 33.54 26.43 -14.96
CA ASN A 712 32.35 26.15 -14.17
C ASN A 712 32.67 25.15 -13.05
N ASP A 713 32.07 25.40 -11.89
CA ASP A 713 32.28 24.64 -10.65
C ASP A 713 31.69 23.24 -10.72
N LYS A 714 32.39 22.28 -10.10
CA LYS A 714 31.99 20.88 -10.07
C LYS A 714 31.02 20.63 -8.91
N LYS A 715 29.73 20.89 -9.14
CA LYS A 715 28.65 20.50 -8.23
C LYS A 715 28.57 18.96 -8.14
N LEU A 716 28.42 18.44 -6.93
CA LEU A 716 28.28 16.99 -6.65
C LEU A 716 26.91 16.48 -7.14
N PRO A 717 26.81 15.21 -7.60
CA PRO A 717 25.53 14.62 -7.96
C PRO A 717 24.71 14.27 -6.71
N GLN A 718 23.45 14.70 -6.69
CA GLN A 718 22.41 14.08 -5.85
C GLN A 718 21.89 12.84 -6.59
N THR A 719 21.55 11.78 -5.85
CA THR A 719 20.90 10.58 -6.40
C THR A 719 19.50 10.45 -5.79
N ASN A 720 18.61 9.79 -6.55
CA ASN A 720 17.16 9.74 -6.41
C ASN A 720 16.44 10.91 -7.11
N ASP A 721 16.30 10.79 -8.44
CA ASP A 721 14.96 10.73 -9.03
C ASP A 721 14.95 10.26 -10.50
N GLU A 722 13.78 9.74 -10.91
CA GLU A 722 13.28 9.53 -12.29
C GLU A 722 13.69 8.29 -13.13
N LYS A 723 12.72 7.35 -13.14
CA LYS A 723 12.11 6.66 -14.32
C LYS A 723 12.87 5.47 -14.95
N ALA A 724 12.23 4.31 -15.18
CA ALA A 724 10.88 4.01 -15.71
C ALA A 724 10.72 4.23 -17.24
N SER A 725 11.67 3.67 -17.98
CA SER A 725 11.65 3.18 -19.38
C SER A 725 13.06 2.57 -19.55
N TRP A 726 13.31 1.41 -20.18
CA TRP A 726 12.85 0.98 -21.50
C TRP A 726 12.79 -0.55 -21.59
N MET A 727 11.65 -1.14 -21.99
CA MET A 727 11.65 -2.37 -22.81
C MET A 727 10.28 -2.61 -23.44
N LEU A 728 10.19 -2.48 -24.77
CA LEU A 728 9.04 -2.92 -25.56
C LEU A 728 9.54 -3.66 -26.80
N VAL A 729 8.80 -4.72 -27.17
CA VAL A 729 8.90 -5.50 -28.41
C VAL A 729 10.13 -6.41 -28.57
N LEU A 730 9.96 -7.67 -28.17
CA LEU A 730 10.20 -8.79 -29.09
C LEU A 730 9.24 -9.95 -28.79
N GLY A 731 8.03 -9.86 -29.33
CA GLY A 731 7.07 -10.96 -29.27
C GLY A 731 7.47 -12.09 -30.21
N ILE A 732 7.56 -13.32 -29.69
CA ILE A 732 7.65 -14.54 -30.50
C ILE A 732 6.51 -15.45 -30.09
N MET A 733 5.64 -15.78 -31.05
CA MET A 733 4.53 -16.71 -30.84
C MET A 733 5.04 -18.11 -30.53
N ILE A 734 4.59 -18.70 -29.43
CA ILE A 734 4.59 -20.16 -29.24
C ILE A 734 3.23 -20.68 -29.67
N VAL A 735 3.15 -21.10 -30.93
CA VAL A 735 2.03 -21.90 -31.43
C VAL A 735 2.20 -23.33 -30.90
N SER A 736 1.40 -23.71 -29.90
CA SER A 736 1.36 -25.08 -29.38
C SER A 736 0.69 -26.01 -30.38
N VAL A 737 1.49 -26.59 -31.28
CA VAL A 737 1.05 -27.66 -32.18
C VAL A 737 0.84 -28.94 -31.36
N ILE A 738 -0.40 -29.40 -31.26
CA ILE A 738 -0.75 -30.71 -30.70
C ILE A 738 -0.29 -31.81 -31.67
N GLY A 739 0.96 -32.23 -31.50
CA GLY A 739 1.60 -33.32 -32.25
C GLY A 739 1.22 -34.70 -31.73
N GLY A 740 0.00 -35.16 -32.01
CA GLY A 740 -0.46 -36.51 -31.66
C GLY A 740 0.37 -37.60 -32.35
N THR A 741 1.31 -38.22 -31.64
CA THR A 741 2.12 -39.33 -32.18
C THR A 741 1.36 -40.64 -32.03
N ILE A 742 0.71 -41.07 -33.11
CA ILE A 742 0.06 -42.37 -33.22
C ILE A 742 1.13 -43.48 -33.23
N ILE A 743 1.20 -44.28 -32.15
CA ILE A 743 1.92 -45.54 -32.14
C ILE A 743 1.00 -46.65 -32.63
N ILE A 744 1.15 -47.02 -33.91
CA ILE A 744 0.65 -48.30 -34.43
C ILE A 744 1.72 -49.37 -34.17
N ARG A 745 1.36 -50.43 -33.44
CA ARG A 745 1.57 -51.81 -33.93
C ARG A 745 0.91 -52.89 -33.07
N MET A 746 0.06 -53.66 -33.75
CA MET A 746 -0.19 -55.11 -33.57
C MET A 746 -0.77 -55.55 -32.21
N LYS A 747 -1.91 -56.24 -32.19
CA LYS A 747 -2.34 -57.28 -33.14
C LYS A 747 -3.86 -57.40 -33.24
#